data_AF-A0A968M3K0-F1
#
_entry.id   AF-A0A968M3K0-F1
#
_cell.length_a   1.000
_cell.length_b   1.000
_cell.length_c   1.000
_cell.angle_alpha   90.00
_cell.angle_beta   90.00
_cell.angle_gamma   90.00
#
_symmetry.space_group_name_H-M   'P 1'
#
loop_
_entity.id
_entity.type
_entity.pdbx_description
1 polymer ?
#
loop_
_entity_poly.entity_id
_entity_poly.type
_entity_poly.pdbx_seq_one_letter_code
_entity_poly.pdbx_strand_id
1 'polypeptide(L)'
;MEKNTFATSIYVATRAEDAFGYLRTLENLSEWTLGSRMVERIDEDTWMGTASGYQSALCYHVRTLSDTGIMAIEWQCGYTYQNYFKQYPLLIFPADYLEPGSNEPGCYLHWVSVIDPIRRTPMIMEGISTVHLFEARSLKAALERRQGIQEPAVGRYDVETDTIFIDAPITTAIDFVADVRNLSKWSPLFRVQGEAKHDVGTYQDEYNHAVDVQFRMHSLSENYALIEQNFSYPDSGYLQRCLFLLIPAERAFGERAKGVLLHRIAFWRKDSPSNRGRQRIEDFGAENMACKRLIEMLAGNPHSFAKGMSYQWEGDANLVSDPSVGAPPDIFSPEFFQDPYPFYRSMRDDYPLYFDLQARVWILSRYEDVRAALQNPAFTTRSYAAQTEPLLGKTIIQLDGKEHTRQRNLIAASFNAGNVRARYEALITATVNELIARFSARGQVELISEFVTQFPVRIMAGILGLPAEDLDRFRVWYIALIRGALNLSGDPTIASAGVKARDELDEYLRVVIAQRRIHPGEDLLSGLVSTELEGERLSDDEIIRFGMLMVFAAGETTEKALATTIRNLIAHPDQLEKVRANRGLVQNSISESLRFTAPTHMVPRKTNAEIAVSGGIIPAEAEVMCFGVGANRDERQFTAPDTFNIFRPEHDVALTSASQGMHLAFGAGRHFCPGAMLSKLELEISLNCLLDALDNLQFEAAPVPPDEGLFLRGPTRLAITFTPRS
;
A
#
# COMPACT_ATOMS: atom_id res chain seq x y z
N MET A 1 22.82 2.84 -9.83
CA MET A 1 22.32 2.09 -8.67
C MET A 1 21.08 1.25 -8.98
N GLU A 2 21.17 -0.02 -8.59
CA GLU A 2 20.09 -0.99 -8.50
C GLU A 2 18.91 -0.39 -7.73
N LYS A 3 17.72 -0.41 -8.35
CA LYS A 3 16.53 0.31 -7.84
C LYS A 3 15.88 -0.36 -6.64
N ASN A 4 16.34 -1.51 -6.19
CA ASN A 4 15.77 -2.27 -5.09
C ASN A 4 16.76 -2.41 -3.93
N THR A 5 17.88 -1.67 -3.98
CA THR A 5 18.94 -1.71 -2.97
C THR A 5 19.13 -0.32 -2.38
N PHE A 6 19.30 -0.27 -1.07
CA PHE A 6 19.62 0.91 -0.29
C PHE A 6 20.87 0.62 0.52
N ALA A 7 21.78 1.58 0.62
CA ALA A 7 22.96 1.43 1.46
C ALA A 7 23.18 2.68 2.28
N THR A 8 23.52 2.51 3.55
CA THR A 8 23.82 3.60 4.48
C THR A 8 25.14 3.33 5.16
N SER A 9 26.01 4.36 5.19
CA SER A 9 27.30 4.28 5.87
C SER A 9 27.41 5.36 6.93
N ILE A 10 27.93 5.01 8.11
CA ILE A 10 28.16 5.96 9.21
C ILE A 10 29.50 5.68 9.89
N TYR A 11 30.18 6.76 10.31
CA TYR A 11 31.28 6.67 11.26
C TYR A 11 30.73 6.71 12.69
N VAL A 12 31.26 5.88 13.58
CA VAL A 12 30.97 5.91 15.01
C VAL A 12 32.28 5.89 15.80
N ALA A 13 32.42 6.80 16.77
CA ALA A 13 33.60 6.86 17.65
C ALA A 13 33.54 5.80 18.77
N THR A 14 33.43 4.54 18.36
CA THR A 14 33.39 3.35 19.22
C THR A 14 34.26 2.27 18.58
N ARG A 15 34.94 1.45 19.40
CA ARG A 15 35.76 0.34 18.89
C ARG A 15 34.88 -0.63 18.09
N ALA A 16 35.44 -1.20 17.02
CA ALA A 16 34.68 -2.10 16.15
C ALA A 16 34.11 -3.32 16.90
N GLU A 17 34.86 -3.87 17.86
CA GLU A 17 34.42 -5.01 18.67
C GLU A 17 33.22 -4.67 19.56
N ASP A 18 33.19 -3.45 20.11
CA ASP A 18 32.10 -2.99 20.96
C ASP A 18 30.84 -2.71 20.12
N ALA A 19 31.01 -2.11 18.94
CA ALA A 19 29.92 -1.91 17.98
C ALA A 19 29.36 -3.26 17.48
N PHE A 20 30.23 -4.21 17.15
CA PHE A 20 29.87 -5.57 16.75
C PHE A 20 29.07 -6.29 17.84
N GLY A 21 29.57 -6.28 19.08
CA GLY A 21 28.88 -6.87 20.22
C GLY A 21 27.51 -6.23 20.46
N TYR A 22 27.42 -4.90 20.38
CA TYR A 22 26.16 -4.17 20.56
C TYR A 22 25.12 -4.54 19.49
N LEU A 23 25.54 -4.64 18.23
CA LEU A 23 24.67 -4.98 17.10
C LEU A 23 24.29 -6.46 17.03
N ARG A 24 25.02 -7.36 17.70
CA ARG A 24 24.64 -8.78 17.81
C ARG A 24 23.52 -9.01 18.84
N THR A 25 23.26 -8.05 19.71
CA THR A 25 22.27 -8.19 20.79
C THR A 25 20.94 -7.57 20.36
N LEU A 26 19.96 -8.42 19.99
CA LEU A 26 18.66 -7.98 19.49
C LEU A 26 17.87 -7.13 20.50
N GLU A 27 18.09 -7.28 21.81
CA GLU A 27 17.45 -6.45 22.84
C GLU A 27 17.78 -4.96 22.67
N ASN A 28 18.98 -4.65 22.17
CA ASN A 28 19.42 -3.28 21.92
C ASN A 28 18.68 -2.64 20.73
N LEU A 29 18.00 -3.42 19.89
CA LEU A 29 17.33 -2.91 18.69
C LEU A 29 16.36 -1.77 19.01
N SER A 30 15.64 -1.90 20.12
CA SER A 30 14.66 -0.91 20.57
C SER A 30 15.25 0.44 20.95
N GLU A 31 16.57 0.50 21.22
CA GLU A 31 17.28 1.73 21.60
C GLU A 31 17.53 2.67 20.40
N TRP A 32 17.52 2.14 19.18
CA TRP A 32 17.91 2.91 17.99
C TRP A 32 16.99 2.72 16.77
N THR A 33 16.00 1.83 16.83
CA THR A 33 14.98 1.67 15.79
C THR A 33 13.66 2.34 16.13
N LEU A 34 12.93 2.73 15.08
CA LEU A 34 11.62 3.33 15.23
C LEU A 34 10.57 2.24 15.43
N GLY A 35 10.11 2.04 16.67
CA GLY A 35 8.95 1.20 16.97
C GLY A 35 9.19 -0.32 17.03
N SER A 36 10.42 -0.80 16.79
CA SER A 36 10.74 -2.21 16.99
C SER A 36 10.93 -2.52 18.46
N ARG A 37 10.24 -3.55 18.97
CA ARG A 37 10.31 -3.97 20.37
C ARG A 37 10.44 -5.48 20.41
N MET A 38 11.52 -5.98 21.02
CA MET A 38 11.70 -7.40 21.24
C MET A 38 10.79 -7.82 22.40
N VAL A 39 9.88 -8.76 22.16
CA VAL A 39 8.84 -9.16 23.11
C VAL A 39 9.17 -10.52 23.72
N GLU A 40 9.54 -11.48 22.88
CA GLU A 40 9.79 -12.85 23.31
C GLU A 40 11.06 -13.39 22.65
N ARG A 41 11.95 -13.97 23.45
CA ARG A 41 13.16 -14.62 22.94
C ARG A 41 12.83 -16.04 22.50
N ILE A 42 13.11 -16.36 21.24
CA ILE A 42 12.90 -17.70 20.68
C ILE A 42 14.16 -18.56 20.91
N ASP A 43 15.34 -18.01 20.60
CA ASP A 43 16.63 -18.64 20.86
C ASP A 43 17.71 -17.59 21.13
N GLU A 44 19.01 -17.94 21.08
CA GLU A 44 20.09 -16.97 21.35
C GLU A 44 20.13 -15.82 20.36
N ASP A 45 19.88 -16.11 19.08
CA ASP A 45 20.07 -15.17 17.99
C ASP A 45 18.72 -14.70 17.41
N THR A 46 17.61 -15.14 17.99
CA THR A 46 16.26 -14.93 17.43
C THR A 46 15.24 -14.47 18.46
N TRP A 47 14.47 -13.45 18.10
CA TRP A 47 13.40 -12.88 18.90
C TRP A 47 12.13 -12.68 18.07
N MET A 48 10.98 -12.82 18.72
CA MET A 48 9.72 -12.27 18.25
C MET A 48 9.55 -10.86 18.78
N GLY A 49 9.12 -9.95 17.91
CA GLY A 49 8.93 -8.56 18.28
C GLY A 49 7.95 -7.82 17.40
N THR A 50 7.72 -6.55 17.72
CA THR A 50 6.97 -5.63 16.87
C THR A 50 7.90 -4.93 15.89
N ALA A 51 7.35 -4.39 14.81
CA ALA A 51 8.05 -3.50 13.89
C ALA A 51 7.14 -2.34 13.51
N SER A 52 7.68 -1.14 13.37
CA SER A 52 6.90 -0.04 12.80
C SER A 52 6.48 -0.36 11.36
N GLY A 53 5.21 -0.11 11.03
CA GLY A 53 4.63 -0.38 9.71
C GLY A 53 4.21 -1.83 9.46
N TYR A 54 4.35 -2.75 10.43
CA TYR A 54 3.87 -4.13 10.31
C TYR A 54 2.73 -4.42 11.29
N GLN A 55 1.64 -5.00 10.78
CA GLN A 55 0.43 -5.34 11.55
C GLN A 55 0.54 -6.66 12.33
N SER A 56 1.63 -7.42 12.12
CA SER A 56 1.87 -8.73 12.75
C SER A 56 3.22 -8.72 13.45
N ALA A 57 3.36 -9.54 14.49
CA ALA A 57 4.65 -9.79 15.11
C ALA A 57 5.62 -10.35 14.07
N LEU A 58 6.87 -9.89 14.11
CA LEU A 58 7.93 -10.33 13.22
C LEU A 58 8.96 -11.12 14.02
N CYS A 59 9.53 -12.11 13.34
CA CYS A 59 10.69 -12.83 13.80
C CYS A 59 11.94 -12.09 13.32
N TYR A 60 12.74 -11.61 14.26
CA TYR A 60 14.03 -10.99 14.05
C TYR A 60 15.12 -11.99 14.37
N HIS A 61 16.07 -12.17 13.47
CA HIS A 61 17.21 -13.04 13.66
C HIS A 61 18.49 -12.28 13.30
N VAL A 62 19.56 -12.48 14.06
CA VAL A 62 20.87 -11.89 13.76
C VAL A 62 21.90 -13.00 13.60
N ARG A 63 22.51 -13.06 12.41
CA ARG A 63 23.52 -14.05 12.09
C ARG A 63 24.88 -13.39 12.00
N THR A 64 25.93 -14.05 12.52
CA THR A 64 27.30 -13.60 12.30
C THR A 64 27.79 -14.06 10.91
N LEU A 65 28.40 -13.14 10.15
CA LEU A 65 28.94 -13.36 8.81
C LEU A 65 30.48 -13.24 8.77
N SER A 66 31.19 -13.32 9.89
CA SER A 66 32.64 -13.09 9.90
C SER A 66 33.45 -14.38 9.78
N ASP A 67 34.36 -14.43 8.81
CA ASP A 67 35.56 -15.28 8.82
C ASP A 67 36.76 -14.43 8.34
N THR A 68 37.89 -14.55 9.04
CA THR A 68 39.15 -13.81 8.81
C THR A 68 39.04 -12.27 8.63
N GLY A 69 39.11 -11.50 9.74
CA GLY A 69 39.60 -10.12 9.73
C GLY A 69 38.61 -8.97 9.47
N ILE A 70 37.40 -9.23 8.98
CA ILE A 70 36.33 -8.21 8.83
C ILE A 70 35.11 -8.61 9.67
N MET A 71 34.63 -7.69 10.51
CA MET A 71 33.47 -7.91 11.36
C MET A 71 32.19 -7.67 10.57
N ALA A 72 31.31 -8.67 10.50
CA ALA A 72 30.08 -8.59 9.73
C ALA A 72 28.95 -9.38 10.37
N ILE A 73 27.74 -8.87 10.26
CA ILE A 73 26.50 -9.53 10.69
C ILE A 73 25.45 -9.43 9.59
N GLU A 74 24.46 -10.30 9.65
CA GLU A 74 23.27 -10.27 8.81
C GLU A 74 22.05 -10.16 9.71
N TRP A 75 21.34 -9.05 9.58
CA TRP A 75 20.03 -8.89 10.18
C TRP A 75 18.97 -9.50 9.29
N GLN A 76 18.16 -10.38 9.85
CA GLN A 76 17.09 -11.08 9.16
C GLN A 76 15.75 -10.76 9.82
N CYS A 77 14.71 -10.59 9.00
CA CYS A 77 13.36 -10.32 9.46
C CYS A 77 12.32 -11.09 8.64
N GLY A 78 11.36 -11.71 9.32
CA GLY A 78 10.41 -12.67 8.76
C GLY A 78 9.07 -12.68 9.49
N TYR A 79 8.05 -13.29 8.89
CA TYR A 79 6.76 -13.49 9.58
C TYR A 79 6.80 -14.71 10.50
N THR A 80 7.61 -15.71 10.16
CA THR A 80 7.74 -16.94 10.94
C THR A 80 9.22 -17.26 11.13
N TYR A 81 9.51 -17.99 12.20
CA TYR A 81 10.86 -18.50 12.48
C TYR A 81 11.43 -19.25 11.27
N GLN A 82 12.71 -19.00 10.96
CA GLN A 82 13.44 -19.57 9.80
C GLN A 82 12.89 -19.23 8.41
N ASN A 83 11.89 -18.36 8.30
CA ASN A 83 11.36 -17.86 7.02
C ASN A 83 11.44 -16.34 6.97
N TYR A 84 12.64 -15.86 6.67
CA TYR A 84 12.97 -14.43 6.65
C TYR A 84 12.92 -13.89 5.23
N PHE A 85 12.23 -12.76 5.08
CA PHE A 85 12.01 -12.12 3.80
C PHE A 85 12.79 -10.83 3.61
N LYS A 86 13.45 -10.37 4.67
CA LYS A 86 14.37 -9.23 4.68
C LYS A 86 15.69 -9.72 5.22
N GLN A 87 16.77 -9.42 4.51
CA GLN A 87 18.13 -9.80 4.85
C GLN A 87 19.03 -8.59 4.61
N TYR A 88 19.74 -8.17 5.65
CA TYR A 88 20.45 -6.92 5.71
C TYR A 88 21.87 -7.16 6.20
N PRO A 89 22.83 -7.35 5.28
CA PRO A 89 24.23 -7.46 5.66
C PRO A 89 24.75 -6.10 6.16
N LEU A 90 25.46 -6.15 7.28
CA LEU A 90 26.09 -5.01 7.92
C LEU A 90 27.57 -5.35 8.15
N LEU A 91 28.44 -4.50 7.61
CA LEU A 91 29.89 -4.60 7.69
C LEU A 91 30.43 -3.53 8.65
N ILE A 92 31.45 -3.89 9.42
CA ILE A 92 32.09 -3.03 10.41
C ILE A 92 33.59 -2.96 10.10
N PHE A 93 34.05 -1.77 9.75
CA PHE A 93 35.44 -1.50 9.38
C PHE A 93 36.10 -0.64 10.45
N PRO A 94 37.02 -1.17 11.27
CA PRO A 94 37.78 -0.33 12.18
C PRO A 94 38.65 0.67 11.40
N ALA A 95 38.94 1.83 11.99
CA ALA A 95 39.66 2.88 11.26
C ALA A 95 41.09 2.48 10.85
N ASP A 96 41.73 1.58 11.62
CA ASP A 96 43.05 1.01 11.30
C ASP A 96 43.02 0.04 10.10
N TYR A 97 41.88 -0.57 9.80
CA TYR A 97 41.68 -1.34 8.57
C TYR A 97 41.79 -0.42 7.35
N LEU A 98 41.16 0.75 7.39
CA LEU A 98 41.17 1.72 6.29
C LEU A 98 42.54 2.36 6.09
N GLU A 99 43.16 2.81 7.18
CA GLU A 99 44.49 3.41 7.21
C GLU A 99 45.37 2.64 8.21
N PRO A 100 46.16 1.65 7.75
CA PRO A 100 47.03 0.86 8.63
C PRO A 100 47.94 1.75 9.49
N GLY A 101 47.86 1.57 10.82
CA GLY A 101 48.59 2.38 11.79
C GLY A 101 47.91 3.71 12.16
N SER A 102 46.68 3.94 11.71
CA SER A 102 45.88 5.09 12.13
C SER A 102 45.54 5.04 13.62
N ASN A 103 45.59 6.21 14.26
CA ASN A 103 45.12 6.42 15.63
C ASN A 103 43.69 6.99 15.67
N GLU A 104 42.95 6.98 14.56
CA GLU A 104 41.56 7.44 14.52
C GLU A 104 40.68 6.54 15.42
N PRO A 105 40.02 7.11 16.44
CA PRO A 105 39.27 6.32 17.40
C PRO A 105 37.88 6.02 16.87
N GLY A 106 37.65 4.84 16.28
CA GLY A 106 36.31 4.43 15.88
C GLY A 106 36.26 3.38 14.79
N CYS A 107 35.06 3.21 14.22
CA CYS A 107 34.81 2.34 13.09
C CYS A 107 33.75 2.92 12.14
N TYR A 108 33.75 2.41 10.91
CA TYR A 108 32.77 2.71 9.87
C TYR A 108 31.82 1.53 9.75
N LEU A 109 30.53 1.79 9.94
CA LEU A 109 29.44 0.84 9.75
C LEU A 109 28.87 1.04 8.35
N HIS A 110 28.72 -0.05 7.61
CA HIS A 110 28.12 -0.04 6.28
C HIS A 110 26.99 -1.07 6.23
N TRP A 111 25.77 -0.60 6.00
CA TRP A 111 24.56 -1.39 6.01
C TRP A 111 23.92 -1.39 4.63
N VAL A 112 23.72 -2.58 4.06
CA VAL A 112 22.99 -2.79 2.81
C VAL A 112 21.60 -3.37 3.10
N SER A 113 20.58 -2.77 2.51
CA SER A 113 19.19 -3.21 2.57
C SER A 113 18.66 -3.47 1.18
N VAL A 114 18.17 -4.68 0.95
CA VAL A 114 17.59 -5.12 -0.33
C VAL A 114 16.11 -5.38 -0.16
N ILE A 115 15.33 -4.95 -1.15
CA ILE A 115 13.88 -5.12 -1.19
C ILE A 115 13.55 -5.99 -2.38
N ASP A 116 12.87 -7.09 -2.15
CA ASP A 116 12.30 -7.88 -3.24
C ASP A 116 11.42 -6.98 -4.15
N PRO A 117 11.62 -6.97 -5.49
CA PRO A 117 10.72 -6.29 -6.43
C PRO A 117 9.23 -6.59 -6.21
N ILE A 118 8.88 -7.80 -5.77
CA ILE A 118 7.50 -8.18 -5.45
C ILE A 118 6.92 -7.35 -4.30
N ARG A 119 7.78 -6.88 -3.39
CA ARG A 119 7.43 -6.10 -2.20
C ARG A 119 7.67 -4.61 -2.39
N ARG A 120 8.09 -4.19 -3.58
CA ARG A 120 8.42 -2.81 -3.87
C ARG A 120 7.14 -2.01 -4.08
N THR A 121 6.88 -1.05 -3.19
CA THR A 121 5.85 -0.01 -3.37
C THR A 121 6.52 1.36 -3.42
N PRO A 122 5.98 2.37 -4.15
CA PRO A 122 6.56 3.72 -4.17
C PRO A 122 6.80 4.29 -2.77
N MET A 123 5.87 4.04 -1.86
CA MET A 123 5.98 4.47 -0.47
C MET A 123 7.06 3.72 0.33
N ILE A 124 7.23 2.40 0.15
CA ILE A 124 8.37 1.70 0.75
C ILE A 124 9.67 2.31 0.22
N MET A 125 9.73 2.63 -1.08
CA MET A 125 10.93 3.18 -1.70
C MET A 125 11.26 4.62 -1.28
N GLU A 126 10.23 5.45 -1.09
CA GLU A 126 10.38 6.82 -0.59
C GLU A 126 10.67 6.86 0.91
N GLY A 127 10.04 5.96 1.68
CA GLY A 127 10.15 5.92 3.14
C GLY A 127 11.40 5.21 3.66
N ILE A 128 11.86 4.14 3.00
CA ILE A 128 12.91 3.27 3.53
C ILE A 128 14.25 3.99 3.69
N SER A 129 14.60 4.88 2.76
CA SER A 129 15.83 5.69 2.85
C SER A 129 15.80 6.60 4.08
N THR A 130 14.65 7.24 4.34
CA THR A 130 14.43 8.11 5.50
C THR A 130 14.51 7.32 6.80
N VAL A 131 13.88 6.14 6.86
CA VAL A 131 13.91 5.25 8.03
C VAL A 131 15.33 4.80 8.33
N HIS A 132 16.06 4.24 7.35
CA HIS A 132 17.41 3.73 7.57
C HIS A 132 18.38 4.85 7.96
N LEU A 133 18.24 6.03 7.38
CA LEU A 133 19.05 7.20 7.77
C LEU A 133 18.78 7.62 9.22
N PHE A 134 17.52 7.59 9.65
CA PHE A 134 17.14 7.88 11.03
C PHE A 134 17.69 6.84 12.01
N GLU A 135 17.56 5.56 11.67
CA GLU A 135 18.07 4.44 12.48
C GLU A 135 19.59 4.48 12.60
N ALA A 136 20.30 4.77 11.50
CA ALA A 136 21.74 4.93 11.50
C ALA A 136 22.20 6.10 12.40
N ARG A 137 21.50 7.25 12.35
CA ARG A 137 21.78 8.39 13.24
C ARG A 137 21.52 8.07 14.71
N SER A 138 20.44 7.35 14.98
CA SER A 138 20.06 6.92 16.34
C SER A 138 21.05 5.90 16.91
N LEU A 139 21.49 4.95 16.07
CA LEU A 139 22.51 3.95 16.41
C LEU A 139 23.84 4.63 16.74
N LYS A 140 24.29 5.57 15.90
CA LYS A 140 25.47 6.40 16.18
C LYS A 140 25.35 7.09 17.53
N ALA A 141 24.24 7.77 17.79
CA ALA A 141 24.03 8.47 19.06
C ALA A 141 23.98 7.52 20.26
N ALA A 142 23.44 6.30 20.11
CA ALA A 142 23.42 5.29 21.17
C ALA A 142 24.85 4.80 21.50
N LEU A 143 25.63 4.47 20.48
CA LEU A 143 27.00 3.99 20.62
C LEU A 143 27.94 5.06 21.19
N GLU A 144 27.87 6.30 20.70
CA GLU A 144 28.76 7.39 21.12
C GLU A 144 28.46 7.87 22.55
N ARG A 145 27.18 7.92 22.94
CA ARG A 145 26.81 8.25 24.34
C ARG A 145 27.36 7.24 25.34
N ARG A 146 27.45 5.96 24.97
CA ARG A 146 28.07 4.92 25.82
C ARG A 146 29.57 5.13 26.01
N GLN A 147 30.22 5.86 25.10
CA GLN A 147 31.62 6.30 25.22
C GLN A 147 31.76 7.67 25.92
N GLY A 148 30.66 8.24 26.42
CA GLY A 148 30.67 9.56 27.06
C GLY A 148 30.79 10.73 26.08
N ILE A 149 30.63 10.49 24.78
CA ILE A 149 30.72 11.51 23.73
C ILE A 149 29.39 12.25 23.63
N GLN A 150 29.43 13.58 23.72
CA GLN A 150 28.23 14.44 23.68
C GLN A 150 28.03 15.15 22.34
N GLU A 151 29.09 15.32 21.54
CA GLU A 151 29.04 15.91 20.21
C GLU A 151 29.27 14.83 19.13
N PRO A 152 28.54 14.85 18.00
CA PRO A 152 28.68 13.82 16.97
C PRO A 152 30.12 13.76 16.43
N ALA A 153 30.79 12.62 16.62
CA ALA A 153 32.15 12.46 16.11
C ALA A 153 32.14 12.35 14.57
N VAL A 154 33.19 12.87 13.92
CA VAL A 154 33.31 12.86 12.46
C VAL A 154 34.54 12.06 12.06
N GLY A 155 34.35 11.06 11.23
CA GLY A 155 35.45 10.26 10.68
C GLY A 155 36.18 10.96 9.53
N ARG A 156 37.39 10.52 9.24
CA ARG A 156 38.25 11.04 8.16
C ARG A 156 37.82 10.63 6.74
N TYR A 157 36.97 9.61 6.61
CA TYR A 157 36.55 9.08 5.32
C TYR A 157 35.08 9.39 5.03
N ASP A 158 34.79 9.70 3.77
CA ASP A 158 33.48 9.57 3.16
C ASP A 158 33.37 8.18 2.53
N VAL A 159 32.16 7.61 2.52
CA VAL A 159 31.90 6.28 1.97
C VAL A 159 30.93 6.40 0.82
N GLU A 160 31.34 5.92 -0.34
CA GLU A 160 30.51 5.88 -1.54
C GLU A 160 30.19 4.43 -1.91
N THR A 161 29.01 4.25 -2.50
CA THR A 161 28.47 2.92 -2.80
C THR A 161 27.71 2.94 -4.11
N ASP A 162 27.76 1.84 -4.85
CA ASP A 162 26.84 1.57 -5.96
C ASP A 162 26.53 0.08 -6.02
N THR A 163 25.35 -0.28 -6.49
CA THR A 163 24.91 -1.67 -6.64
C THR A 163 24.44 -1.91 -8.05
N ILE A 164 24.72 -3.09 -8.59
CA ILE A 164 24.16 -3.55 -9.85
C ILE A 164 23.75 -5.03 -9.76
N PHE A 165 22.65 -5.38 -10.42
CA PHE A 165 22.25 -6.77 -10.61
C PHE A 165 22.94 -7.39 -11.84
N ILE A 166 23.44 -8.61 -11.68
CA ILE A 166 24.11 -9.40 -12.70
C ILE A 166 23.41 -10.76 -12.81
N ASP A 167 22.90 -11.08 -13.99
CA ASP A 167 22.24 -12.36 -14.29
C ASP A 167 23.28 -13.46 -14.58
N ALA A 168 24.00 -13.85 -13.54
CA ALA A 168 25.01 -14.89 -13.59
C ALA A 168 25.12 -15.64 -12.26
N PRO A 169 25.58 -16.90 -12.26
CA PRO A 169 25.95 -17.59 -11.02
C PRO A 169 26.98 -16.76 -10.23
N ILE A 170 26.84 -16.74 -8.90
CA ILE A 170 27.76 -15.97 -8.02
C ILE A 170 29.22 -16.43 -8.19
N THR A 171 29.46 -17.71 -8.45
CA THR A 171 30.81 -18.26 -8.71
C THR A 171 31.45 -17.62 -9.94
N THR A 172 30.72 -17.48 -11.04
CA THR A 172 31.19 -16.80 -12.26
C THR A 172 31.53 -15.33 -11.99
N ALA A 173 30.72 -14.65 -11.17
CA ALA A 173 31.00 -13.28 -10.79
C ALA A 173 32.26 -13.18 -9.92
N ILE A 174 32.40 -14.03 -8.90
CA ILE A 174 33.57 -14.10 -8.02
C ILE A 174 34.84 -14.33 -8.85
N ASP A 175 34.87 -15.38 -9.68
CA ASP A 175 36.04 -15.74 -10.48
C ASP A 175 36.47 -14.60 -11.41
N PHE A 176 35.51 -13.83 -11.92
CA PHE A 176 35.80 -12.70 -12.79
C PHE A 176 36.35 -11.49 -12.02
N VAL A 177 35.70 -11.08 -10.92
CA VAL A 177 36.05 -9.85 -10.20
C VAL A 177 37.16 -10.02 -9.17
N ALA A 178 37.47 -11.25 -8.75
CA ALA A 178 38.59 -11.56 -7.87
C ALA A 178 39.94 -11.68 -8.61
N ASP A 179 39.93 -11.70 -9.94
CA ASP A 179 41.13 -11.80 -10.77
C ASP A 179 41.59 -10.41 -11.22
N VAL A 180 42.70 -9.93 -10.66
CA VAL A 180 43.33 -8.65 -10.99
C VAL A 180 43.59 -8.51 -12.49
N ARG A 181 43.87 -9.60 -13.22
CA ARG A 181 44.13 -9.56 -14.67
C ARG A 181 42.92 -9.08 -15.47
N ASN A 182 41.72 -9.19 -14.90
CA ASN A 182 40.50 -8.69 -15.53
C ASN A 182 40.29 -7.19 -15.32
N LEU A 183 41.04 -6.51 -14.44
CA LEU A 183 40.85 -5.09 -14.13
C LEU A 183 40.76 -4.22 -15.38
N SER A 184 41.74 -4.33 -16.28
CA SER A 184 41.78 -3.56 -17.53
C SER A 184 40.62 -3.86 -18.51
N LYS A 185 39.90 -4.97 -18.32
CA LYS A 185 38.75 -5.34 -19.17
C LYS A 185 37.48 -4.60 -18.77
N TRP A 186 37.29 -4.33 -17.47
CA TRP A 186 36.09 -3.69 -16.94
C TRP A 186 36.33 -2.26 -16.42
N SER A 187 37.56 -1.91 -16.11
CA SER A 187 37.98 -0.54 -15.83
C SER A 187 38.90 -0.04 -16.95
N PRO A 188 38.39 0.76 -17.91
CA PRO A 188 39.22 1.31 -18.99
C PRO A 188 40.23 2.35 -18.48
N LEU A 189 40.12 2.75 -17.21
CA LEU A 189 40.97 3.75 -16.57
C LEU A 189 42.34 3.16 -16.17
N PHE A 190 42.48 1.84 -16.14
CA PHE A 190 43.72 1.16 -15.78
C PHE A 190 44.31 0.39 -16.97
N ARG A 191 45.60 0.64 -17.24
CA ARG A 191 46.38 -0.09 -18.23
C ARG A 191 47.46 -0.90 -17.53
N VAL A 192 47.50 -2.21 -17.76
CA VAL A 192 48.49 -3.10 -17.12
C VAL A 192 49.91 -2.71 -17.53
N GLN A 193 50.83 -2.71 -16.56
CA GLN A 193 52.26 -2.53 -16.77
C GLN A 193 52.97 -3.86 -16.53
N GLY A 194 53.39 -4.53 -17.61
CA GLY A 194 54.02 -5.86 -17.53
C GLY A 194 53.01 -7.01 -17.35
N GLU A 195 53.44 -8.08 -16.68
CA GLU A 195 52.59 -9.24 -16.37
C GLU A 195 51.91 -9.09 -15.00
N ALA A 196 50.58 -9.18 -14.98
CA ALA A 196 49.81 -9.24 -13.73
C ALA A 196 49.57 -10.69 -13.30
N LYS A 197 49.66 -10.95 -11.98
CA LYS A 197 49.23 -12.21 -11.36
C LYS A 197 47.73 -12.15 -11.04
N HIS A 198 47.18 -13.26 -10.56
CA HIS A 198 45.77 -13.37 -10.21
C HIS A 198 45.35 -12.36 -9.12
N ASP A 199 46.17 -12.18 -8.09
CA ASP A 199 45.88 -11.42 -6.87
C ASP A 199 46.63 -10.08 -6.78
N VAL A 200 47.61 -9.85 -7.64
CA VAL A 200 48.42 -8.62 -7.64
C VAL A 200 48.90 -8.24 -9.04
N GLY A 201 48.98 -6.95 -9.32
CA GLY A 201 49.58 -6.43 -10.54
C GLY A 201 49.87 -4.93 -10.45
N THR A 202 50.80 -4.46 -11.28
CA THR A 202 51.10 -3.04 -11.42
C THR A 202 50.38 -2.50 -12.66
N TYR A 203 49.72 -1.36 -12.49
CA TYR A 203 48.92 -0.69 -13.50
C TYR A 203 49.33 0.77 -13.62
N GLN A 204 48.87 1.38 -14.69
CA GLN A 204 48.96 2.81 -14.92
C GLN A 204 47.55 3.37 -15.06
N ASP A 205 47.23 4.40 -14.28
CA ASP A 205 45.93 5.07 -14.34
C ASP A 205 45.78 5.95 -15.61
N GLU A 206 44.61 6.58 -15.75
CA GLU A 206 44.29 7.49 -16.86
C GLU A 206 45.18 8.74 -16.93
N TYR A 207 45.82 9.11 -15.81
CA TYR A 207 46.74 10.25 -15.70
C TYR A 207 48.21 9.85 -15.82
N ASN A 208 48.48 8.58 -16.10
CA ASN A 208 49.79 7.97 -16.23
C ASN A 208 50.57 7.76 -14.92
N HIS A 209 49.91 7.77 -13.75
CA HIS A 209 50.55 7.40 -12.48
C HIS A 209 50.65 5.89 -12.34
N ALA A 210 51.73 5.41 -11.70
CA ALA A 210 51.87 4.01 -11.34
C ALA A 210 50.97 3.65 -10.14
N VAL A 211 50.28 2.52 -10.24
CA VAL A 211 49.35 2.03 -9.23
C VAL A 211 49.57 0.54 -9.02
N ASP A 212 49.93 0.16 -7.80
CA ASP A 212 50.00 -1.23 -7.39
C ASP A 212 48.63 -1.69 -6.91
N VAL A 213 48.08 -2.71 -7.57
CA VAL A 213 46.75 -3.24 -7.31
C VAL A 213 46.86 -4.62 -6.67
N GLN A 214 46.18 -4.82 -5.55
CA GLN A 214 46.07 -6.11 -4.88
C GLN A 214 44.61 -6.45 -4.58
N PHE A 215 44.17 -7.64 -4.98
CA PHE A 215 42.86 -8.17 -4.61
C PHE A 215 42.99 -9.26 -3.55
N ARG A 216 42.12 -9.23 -2.54
CA ARG A 216 42.03 -10.25 -1.49
C ARG A 216 40.58 -10.68 -1.35
N MET A 217 40.35 -11.98 -1.47
CA MET A 217 39.03 -12.56 -1.24
C MET A 217 38.87 -12.93 0.23
N HIS A 218 37.74 -12.52 0.80
CA HIS A 218 37.28 -12.88 2.13
C HIS A 218 35.97 -13.66 1.98
N SER A 219 35.88 -14.83 2.63
CA SER A 219 34.64 -15.60 2.71
C SER A 219 33.90 -15.14 3.95
N LEU A 220 32.77 -14.45 3.82
CA LEU A 220 31.99 -14.02 4.99
C LEU A 220 31.09 -15.15 5.49
N SER A 221 30.48 -15.89 4.57
CA SER A 221 29.75 -17.13 4.87
C SER A 221 29.60 -17.93 3.58
N GLU A 222 28.94 -19.10 3.65
CA GLU A 222 28.57 -19.89 2.46
C GLU A 222 27.79 -19.08 1.39
N ASN A 223 27.20 -17.94 1.77
CA ASN A 223 26.29 -17.19 0.92
C ASN A 223 26.80 -15.79 0.56
N TYR A 224 27.96 -15.35 1.03
CA TYR A 224 28.48 -14.00 0.75
C TYR A 224 29.96 -14.06 0.43
N ALA A 225 30.36 -13.37 -0.65
CA ALA A 225 31.76 -13.18 -0.98
C ALA A 225 32.11 -11.69 -0.90
N LEU A 226 33.25 -11.38 -0.29
CA LEU A 226 33.76 -10.03 -0.19
C LEU A 226 35.15 -9.97 -0.81
N ILE A 227 35.32 -9.15 -1.84
CA ILE A 227 36.59 -8.98 -2.53
C ILE A 227 37.10 -7.59 -2.21
N GLU A 228 38.17 -7.54 -1.42
CA GLU A 228 38.92 -6.33 -1.10
C GLU A 228 39.88 -5.99 -2.23
N GLN A 229 39.84 -4.75 -2.69
CA GLN A 229 40.67 -4.20 -3.75
C GLN A 229 41.45 -3.03 -3.19
N ASN A 230 42.77 -3.17 -3.16
CA ASN A 230 43.69 -2.14 -2.69
C ASN A 230 44.42 -1.53 -3.88
N PHE A 231 44.31 -0.21 -4.01
CA PHE A 231 45.03 0.58 -5.01
C PHE A 231 46.03 1.47 -4.29
N SER A 232 47.30 1.09 -4.34
CA SER A 232 48.40 1.81 -3.72
C SER A 232 49.13 2.64 -4.76
N TYR A 233 49.27 3.94 -4.50
CA TYR A 233 49.98 4.90 -5.35
C TYR A 233 51.34 5.20 -4.73
N PRO A 234 52.44 4.57 -5.20
CA PRO A 234 53.74 4.65 -4.53
C PRO A 234 54.29 6.08 -4.46
N ASP A 235 54.04 6.87 -5.50
CA ASP A 235 54.58 8.23 -5.62
C ASP A 235 53.94 9.22 -4.64
N SER A 236 52.69 8.98 -4.23
CA SER A 236 51.95 9.86 -3.31
C SER A 236 51.78 9.26 -1.92
N GLY A 237 52.11 7.97 -1.73
CA GLY A 237 51.82 7.22 -0.50
C GLY A 237 50.33 7.04 -0.24
N TYR A 238 49.48 7.27 -1.25
CA TYR A 238 48.03 7.18 -1.10
C TYR A 238 47.56 5.73 -1.29
N LEU A 239 46.71 5.27 -0.37
CA LEU A 239 46.04 3.98 -0.45
C LEU A 239 44.54 4.21 -0.59
N GLN A 240 43.95 3.68 -1.66
CA GLN A 240 42.51 3.61 -1.82
C GLN A 240 42.05 2.16 -1.63
N ARG A 241 41.05 1.98 -0.77
CA ARG A 241 40.40 0.68 -0.56
C ARG A 241 39.00 0.70 -1.15
N CYS A 242 38.73 -0.29 -1.98
CA CYS A 242 37.42 -0.58 -2.53
C CYS A 242 37.04 -2.03 -2.21
N LEU A 243 35.75 -2.31 -2.11
CA LEU A 243 35.23 -3.64 -1.84
C LEU A 243 34.14 -3.97 -2.84
N PHE A 244 34.09 -5.24 -3.28
CA PHE A 244 32.90 -5.84 -3.86
C PHE A 244 32.30 -6.83 -2.88
N LEU A 245 31.11 -6.52 -2.38
CA LEU A 245 30.24 -7.45 -1.69
C LEU A 245 29.31 -8.10 -2.71
N LEU A 246 29.46 -9.41 -2.92
CA LEU A 246 28.58 -10.20 -3.79
C LEU A 246 27.49 -10.85 -2.94
N ILE A 247 26.24 -10.50 -3.25
CA ILE A 247 25.04 -10.98 -2.55
C ILE A 247 24.22 -11.83 -3.53
N PRO A 248 24.00 -13.12 -3.28
CA PRO A 248 23.14 -13.96 -4.10
C PRO A 248 21.74 -13.36 -4.21
N ALA A 249 21.17 -13.34 -5.42
CA ALA A 249 19.82 -12.82 -5.62
C ALA A 249 18.78 -13.61 -4.82
N GLU A 250 18.98 -14.91 -4.61
CA GLU A 250 18.11 -15.76 -3.77
C GLU A 250 18.09 -15.32 -2.30
N ARG A 251 19.20 -14.78 -1.79
CA ARG A 251 19.30 -14.20 -0.45
C ARG A 251 18.64 -12.83 -0.41
N ALA A 252 18.90 -12.02 -1.42
CA ALA A 252 18.36 -10.67 -1.50
C ALA A 252 16.84 -10.62 -1.73
N PHE A 253 16.30 -11.52 -2.57
CA PHE A 253 14.94 -11.45 -3.11
C PHE A 253 14.14 -12.76 -2.98
N GLY A 254 14.65 -13.72 -2.21
CA GLY A 254 14.02 -15.02 -1.94
C GLY A 254 14.39 -16.13 -2.93
N GLU A 255 14.17 -17.39 -2.56
CA GLU A 255 14.67 -18.61 -3.23
C GLU A 255 14.41 -18.70 -4.76
N ARG A 256 13.39 -18.00 -5.25
CA ARG A 256 13.07 -17.96 -6.69
C ARG A 256 14.04 -17.11 -7.52
N ALA A 257 14.76 -16.20 -6.88
CA ALA A 257 15.57 -15.22 -7.56
C ALA A 257 16.92 -15.80 -7.98
N LYS A 258 17.30 -15.54 -9.23
CA LYS A 258 18.57 -16.00 -9.81
C LYS A 258 19.47 -14.81 -10.10
N GLY A 259 20.78 -15.06 -10.08
CA GLY A 259 21.79 -14.04 -10.31
C GLY A 259 22.45 -13.57 -9.01
N VAL A 260 23.13 -12.44 -9.09
CA VAL A 260 23.92 -11.85 -7.99
C VAL A 260 23.83 -10.34 -8.03
N LEU A 261 23.77 -9.72 -6.85
CA LEU A 261 24.00 -8.30 -6.68
C LEU A 261 25.49 -8.08 -6.44
N LEU A 262 26.11 -7.24 -7.26
CA LEU A 262 27.46 -6.74 -7.05
C LEU A 262 27.33 -5.37 -6.38
N HIS A 263 27.60 -5.33 -5.08
CA HIS A 263 27.57 -4.13 -4.26
C HIS A 263 28.98 -3.61 -4.02
N ARG A 264 29.27 -2.39 -4.45
CA ARG A 264 30.59 -1.76 -4.37
C ARG A 264 30.63 -0.77 -3.21
N ILE A 265 31.71 -0.79 -2.43
CA ILE A 265 31.97 0.16 -1.33
C ILE A 265 33.35 0.79 -1.55
N ALA A 266 33.47 2.12 -1.47
CA ALA A 266 34.74 2.82 -1.61
C ALA A 266 34.90 3.88 -0.51
N PHE A 267 36.12 3.97 0.04
CA PHE A 267 36.45 4.91 1.11
C PHE A 267 37.31 6.07 0.60
N TRP A 268 36.86 7.29 0.86
CA TRP A 268 37.46 8.53 0.38
C TRP A 268 37.93 9.41 1.52
N ARG A 269 39.24 9.66 1.63
CA ARG A 269 39.77 10.55 2.66
C ARG A 269 39.40 12.01 2.39
N LYS A 270 38.71 12.66 3.33
CA LYS A 270 38.18 14.04 3.23
C LYS A 270 39.25 15.09 2.94
N ASP A 271 40.40 14.98 3.62
CA ASP A 271 41.47 15.99 3.54
C ASP A 271 42.49 15.74 2.42
N SER A 272 42.26 14.72 1.58
CA SER A 272 43.23 14.34 0.56
C SER A 272 43.01 15.20 -0.70
N PRO A 273 44.01 15.98 -1.16
CA PRO A 273 43.84 16.91 -2.29
C PRO A 273 43.32 16.18 -3.53
N SER A 274 42.27 16.74 -4.14
CA SER A 274 41.48 16.13 -5.21
C SER A 274 42.18 15.98 -6.57
N ASN A 275 43.51 15.96 -6.62
CA ASN A 275 44.23 16.05 -7.89
C ASN A 275 44.88 14.73 -8.29
N ARG A 276 44.05 13.92 -8.99
CA ARG A 276 44.38 12.92 -10.02
C ARG A 276 44.71 11.50 -9.53
N GLY A 277 44.09 10.52 -10.22
CA GLY A 277 44.18 9.07 -9.99
C GLY A 277 42.97 8.42 -9.32
N ARG A 278 41.93 9.19 -8.98
CA ARG A 278 40.74 8.68 -8.27
C ARG A 278 39.67 8.27 -9.26
N GLN A 279 39.26 6.99 -9.27
CA GLN A 279 37.98 6.58 -9.87
C GLN A 279 36.86 7.31 -9.14
N ARG A 280 36.23 8.32 -9.74
CA ARG A 280 35.16 9.04 -9.07
C ARG A 280 33.88 8.21 -9.09
N ILE A 281 32.89 8.62 -8.30
CA ILE A 281 31.54 8.00 -8.35
C ILE A 281 30.97 7.99 -9.77
N GLU A 282 31.30 8.98 -10.59
CA GLU A 282 30.85 9.07 -11.98
C GLU A 282 31.37 7.91 -12.85
N ASP A 283 32.54 7.36 -12.49
CA ASP A 283 33.18 6.25 -13.21
C ASP A 283 32.61 4.88 -12.80
N PHE A 284 32.09 4.77 -11.58
CA PHE A 284 31.57 3.50 -11.04
C PHE A 284 30.42 2.94 -11.86
N GLY A 285 29.53 3.81 -12.36
CA GLY A 285 28.43 3.40 -13.22
C GLY A 285 28.91 2.72 -14.49
N ALA A 286 29.97 3.24 -15.13
CA ALA A 286 30.53 2.68 -16.35
C ALA A 286 31.24 1.34 -16.09
N GLU A 287 32.03 1.26 -15.01
CA GLU A 287 32.75 0.04 -14.64
C GLU A 287 31.81 -1.09 -14.20
N ASN A 288 30.79 -0.77 -13.39
CA ASN A 288 29.79 -1.74 -12.97
C ASN A 288 29.02 -2.29 -14.18
N MET A 289 28.69 -1.45 -15.16
CA MET A 289 28.08 -1.88 -16.41
C MET A 289 29.01 -2.75 -17.25
N ALA A 290 30.32 -2.46 -17.26
CA ALA A 290 31.30 -3.30 -17.95
C ALA A 290 31.44 -4.68 -17.28
N CYS A 291 31.51 -4.72 -15.94
CA CYS A 291 31.48 -5.95 -15.15
C CYS A 291 30.22 -6.76 -15.47
N LYS A 292 29.03 -6.15 -15.37
CA LYS A 292 27.75 -6.81 -15.70
C LYS A 292 27.80 -7.42 -17.10
N ARG A 293 28.12 -6.62 -18.13
CA ARG A 293 28.17 -7.09 -19.52
C ARG A 293 29.09 -8.29 -19.70
N LEU A 294 30.30 -8.23 -19.14
CA LEU A 294 31.31 -9.27 -19.32
C LEU A 294 30.95 -10.55 -18.55
N ILE A 295 30.46 -10.41 -17.32
CA ILE A 295 30.07 -11.56 -16.48
C ILE A 295 28.83 -12.25 -17.04
N GLU A 296 27.81 -11.51 -17.48
CA GLU A 296 26.62 -12.08 -18.11
C GLU A 296 26.95 -12.78 -19.44
N MET A 297 27.89 -12.23 -20.21
CA MET A 297 28.39 -12.88 -21.42
C MET A 297 29.12 -14.19 -21.11
N LEU A 298 29.94 -14.22 -20.05
CA LEU A 298 30.59 -15.46 -19.59
C LEU A 298 29.58 -16.51 -19.10
N ALA A 299 28.46 -16.07 -18.52
CA ALA A 299 27.38 -16.94 -18.06
C ALA A 299 26.42 -17.38 -19.20
N GLY A 300 26.58 -16.88 -20.42
CA GLY A 300 25.71 -17.19 -21.55
C GLY A 300 24.38 -16.43 -21.56
N ASN A 301 24.27 -15.33 -20.81
CA ASN A 301 23.07 -14.50 -20.67
C ASN A 301 23.20 -13.08 -21.28
N PRO A 302 23.77 -12.88 -22.49
CA PRO A 302 24.04 -11.53 -23.00
C PRO A 302 22.79 -10.67 -23.23
N HIS A 303 21.61 -11.28 -23.33
CA HIS A 303 20.34 -10.59 -23.49
C HIS A 303 19.84 -9.89 -22.21
N SER A 304 20.26 -10.35 -21.02
CA SER A 304 19.85 -9.73 -19.74
C SER A 304 20.44 -8.34 -19.57
N PHE A 305 21.54 -8.01 -20.25
CA PHE A 305 22.14 -6.68 -20.26
C PHE A 305 21.14 -5.59 -20.69
N ALA A 306 20.26 -5.90 -21.64
CA ALA A 306 19.21 -4.99 -22.11
C ALA A 306 18.12 -4.72 -21.06
N LYS A 307 17.97 -5.56 -20.03
CA LYS A 307 17.01 -5.39 -18.93
C LYS A 307 17.46 -4.32 -17.91
N GLY A 308 18.65 -3.76 -18.08
CA GLY A 308 19.17 -2.65 -17.27
C GLY A 308 19.87 -3.09 -15.98
N MET A 309 20.02 -2.15 -15.04
CA MET A 309 20.86 -2.31 -13.83
C MET A 309 20.17 -3.05 -12.67
N SER A 310 18.85 -3.19 -12.70
CA SER A 310 18.06 -3.70 -11.56
C SER A 310 17.61 -5.14 -11.78
N TYR A 311 17.44 -5.87 -10.68
CA TYR A 311 16.73 -7.13 -10.73
C TYR A 311 15.25 -6.88 -11.07
N GLN A 312 14.72 -7.69 -12.00
CA GLN A 312 13.32 -7.69 -12.43
C GLN A 312 12.79 -9.12 -12.32
N TRP A 313 11.60 -9.29 -11.76
CA TRP A 313 11.01 -10.62 -11.64
C TRP A 313 10.36 -11.05 -12.96
N GLU A 314 10.59 -12.28 -13.41
CA GLU A 314 10.02 -12.82 -14.66
C GLU A 314 8.48 -12.85 -14.66
N GLY A 315 7.83 -12.92 -13.51
CA GLY A 315 6.37 -12.81 -13.44
C GLY A 315 5.85 -11.43 -13.82
N ASP A 316 6.63 -10.35 -13.66
CA ASP A 316 6.23 -9.01 -14.13
C ASP A 316 6.15 -8.98 -15.66
N ALA A 317 7.01 -9.72 -16.37
CA ALA A 317 7.03 -9.75 -17.84
C ALA A 317 5.82 -10.47 -18.46
N ASN A 318 5.16 -11.37 -17.72
CA ASN A 318 3.93 -12.06 -18.14
C ASN A 318 2.65 -11.34 -17.69
N LEU A 319 2.78 -10.25 -16.93
CA LEU A 319 1.66 -9.48 -16.36
C LEU A 319 1.45 -8.13 -17.05
N VAL A 320 2.41 -7.68 -17.87
CA VAL A 320 2.29 -6.45 -18.66
C VAL A 320 1.52 -6.75 -19.96
N SER A 321 0.52 -5.92 -20.25
CA SER A 321 -0.23 -5.94 -21.50
C SER A 321 0.69 -5.78 -22.71
N ASP A 322 0.21 -6.20 -23.88
CA ASP A 322 0.89 -6.10 -25.17
C ASP A 322 1.69 -4.79 -25.30
N PRO A 323 3.03 -4.83 -25.47
CA PRO A 323 3.89 -3.64 -25.51
C PRO A 323 3.63 -2.71 -26.70
N SER A 324 2.74 -3.09 -27.63
CA SER A 324 2.25 -2.22 -28.70
C SER A 324 1.16 -1.22 -28.25
N VAL A 325 0.52 -1.49 -27.11
CA VAL A 325 -0.39 -0.60 -26.40
C VAL A 325 0.46 0.02 -25.27
N GLY A 326 0.39 1.33 -25.03
CA GLY A 326 1.28 2.03 -24.09
C GLY A 326 1.22 1.52 -22.63
N ALA A 327 1.77 2.29 -21.69
CA ALA A 327 1.57 1.97 -20.27
C ALA A 327 0.09 2.17 -19.88
N PRO A 328 -0.50 1.29 -19.06
CA PRO A 328 -1.85 1.47 -18.55
C PRO A 328 -1.93 2.72 -17.64
N PRO A 329 -3.14 3.30 -17.45
CA PRO A 329 -3.34 4.40 -16.52
C PRO A 329 -2.86 4.08 -15.10
N ASP A 330 -2.09 5.00 -14.51
CA ASP A 330 -1.68 4.94 -13.12
C ASP A 330 -2.84 5.42 -12.22
N ILE A 331 -3.50 4.47 -11.56
CA ILE A 331 -4.64 4.74 -10.66
C ILE A 331 -4.24 5.46 -9.37
N PHE A 332 -2.94 5.63 -9.12
CA PHE A 332 -2.38 6.39 -8.01
C PHE A 332 -1.82 7.75 -8.42
N SER A 333 -1.85 8.08 -9.71
CA SER A 333 -1.38 9.39 -10.19
C SER A 333 -2.26 10.54 -9.68
N PRO A 334 -1.67 11.72 -9.38
CA PRO A 334 -2.44 12.91 -9.01
C PRO A 334 -3.54 13.25 -10.02
N GLU A 335 -3.28 13.04 -11.31
CA GLU A 335 -4.23 13.27 -12.40
C GLU A 335 -5.44 12.34 -12.30
N PHE A 336 -5.23 11.06 -12.00
CA PHE A 336 -6.31 10.10 -11.78
C PHE A 336 -7.12 10.44 -10.53
N PHE A 337 -6.45 10.84 -9.44
CA PHE A 337 -7.14 11.30 -8.23
C PHE A 337 -8.00 12.55 -8.48
N GLN A 338 -7.54 13.46 -9.36
CA GLN A 338 -8.26 14.68 -9.73
C GLN A 338 -9.47 14.39 -10.62
N ASP A 339 -9.28 13.68 -11.73
CA ASP A 339 -10.34 13.34 -12.68
C ASP A 339 -10.12 11.94 -13.28
N PRO A 340 -10.75 10.88 -12.71
CA PRO A 340 -10.54 9.52 -13.19
C PRO A 340 -11.40 9.16 -14.41
N TYR A 341 -12.40 9.97 -14.77
CA TYR A 341 -13.38 9.61 -15.80
C TYR A 341 -12.76 9.49 -17.21
N PRO A 342 -11.83 10.36 -17.65
CA PRO A 342 -11.10 10.16 -18.90
C PRO A 342 -10.29 8.86 -18.92
N PHE A 343 -9.66 8.51 -17.79
CA PHE A 343 -8.88 7.27 -17.67
C PHE A 343 -9.78 6.03 -17.75
N TYR A 344 -11.00 6.08 -17.20
CA TYR A 344 -11.96 4.97 -17.31
C TYR A 344 -12.30 4.60 -18.74
N ARG A 345 -12.27 5.56 -19.68
CA ARG A 345 -12.48 5.25 -21.09
C ARG A 345 -11.29 4.46 -21.66
N SER A 346 -10.06 4.94 -21.47
CA SER A 346 -8.86 4.21 -21.91
C SER A 346 -8.75 2.84 -21.25
N MET A 347 -9.08 2.73 -19.96
CA MET A 347 -9.14 1.44 -19.28
C MET A 347 -10.17 0.49 -19.91
N ARG A 348 -11.31 0.96 -20.44
CA ARG A 348 -12.29 0.07 -21.11
C ARG A 348 -11.88 -0.30 -22.53
N ASP A 349 -11.31 0.66 -23.25
CA ASP A 349 -11.05 0.51 -24.68
C ASP A 349 -9.72 -0.19 -24.95
N ASP A 350 -8.65 0.26 -24.27
CA ASP A 350 -7.28 -0.17 -24.50
C ASP A 350 -6.82 -1.23 -23.49
N TYR A 351 -7.27 -1.15 -22.23
CA TYR A 351 -6.83 -2.03 -21.13
C TYR A 351 -8.00 -2.72 -20.38
N PRO A 352 -8.91 -3.43 -21.06
CA PRO A 352 -10.10 -4.02 -20.42
C PRO A 352 -9.77 -4.97 -19.27
N LEU A 353 -8.60 -5.59 -19.36
CA LEU A 353 -7.91 -6.31 -18.30
C LEU A 353 -6.43 -5.89 -18.32
N TYR A 354 -5.89 -5.49 -17.18
CA TYR A 354 -4.44 -5.33 -16.99
C TYR A 354 -4.05 -5.62 -15.55
N PHE A 355 -2.79 -5.96 -15.32
CA PHE A 355 -2.27 -6.11 -13.97
C PHE A 355 -1.64 -4.78 -13.52
N ASP A 356 -2.18 -4.18 -12.47
CA ASP A 356 -1.60 -2.99 -11.86
C ASP A 356 -0.44 -3.41 -10.95
N LEU A 357 0.79 -3.06 -11.36
CA LEU A 357 2.01 -3.46 -10.63
C LEU A 357 2.10 -2.81 -9.24
N GLN A 358 1.57 -1.60 -9.07
CA GLN A 358 1.64 -0.87 -7.81
C GLN A 358 0.65 -1.41 -6.77
N ALA A 359 -0.58 -1.70 -7.19
CA ALA A 359 -1.62 -2.29 -6.35
C ALA A 359 -1.49 -3.82 -6.24
N ARG A 360 -0.74 -4.47 -7.14
CA ARG A 360 -0.61 -5.92 -7.27
C ARG A 360 -1.95 -6.64 -7.47
N VAL A 361 -2.85 -6.03 -8.23
CA VAL A 361 -4.17 -6.57 -8.53
C VAL A 361 -4.45 -6.49 -10.01
N TRP A 362 -5.23 -7.44 -10.52
CA TRP A 362 -5.81 -7.33 -11.85
C TRP A 362 -6.94 -6.31 -11.83
N ILE A 363 -6.92 -5.38 -12.78
CA ILE A 363 -7.97 -4.39 -12.95
C ILE A 363 -8.92 -4.85 -14.04
N LEU A 364 -10.21 -4.89 -13.70
CA LEU A 364 -11.28 -5.27 -14.63
C LEU A 364 -12.25 -4.09 -14.79
N SER A 365 -12.39 -3.56 -16.01
CA SER A 365 -13.01 -2.25 -16.25
C SER A 365 -14.30 -2.25 -17.08
N ARG A 366 -14.50 -3.25 -17.96
CA ARG A 366 -15.68 -3.32 -18.84
C ARG A 366 -16.92 -3.79 -18.11
N TYR A 367 -18.07 -3.25 -18.49
CA TYR A 367 -19.34 -3.52 -17.81
C TYR A 367 -19.71 -5.00 -17.77
N GLU A 368 -19.63 -5.68 -18.92
CA GLU A 368 -19.98 -7.09 -19.05
C GLU A 368 -19.11 -7.96 -18.14
N ASP A 369 -17.79 -7.77 -18.17
CA ASP A 369 -16.84 -8.54 -17.38
C ASP A 369 -16.98 -8.26 -15.87
N VAL A 370 -17.13 -6.98 -15.47
CA VAL A 370 -17.33 -6.60 -14.08
C VAL A 370 -18.63 -7.21 -13.55
N ARG A 371 -19.74 -7.10 -14.29
CA ARG A 371 -21.04 -7.67 -13.88
C ARG A 371 -20.95 -9.19 -13.77
N ALA A 372 -20.34 -9.85 -14.75
CA ALA A 372 -20.15 -11.30 -14.75
C ALA A 372 -19.28 -11.74 -13.56
N ALA A 373 -18.17 -11.04 -13.29
CA ALA A 373 -17.29 -11.32 -12.16
C ALA A 373 -18.02 -11.23 -10.82
N LEU A 374 -18.86 -10.20 -10.62
CA LEU A 374 -19.62 -10.04 -9.39
C LEU A 374 -20.70 -11.14 -9.18
N GLN A 375 -21.14 -11.81 -10.24
CA GLN A 375 -22.12 -12.89 -10.21
C GLN A 375 -21.50 -14.29 -10.21
N ASN A 376 -20.24 -14.41 -10.64
CA ASN A 376 -19.56 -15.67 -10.83
C ASN A 376 -18.91 -16.16 -9.52
N PRO A 377 -19.25 -17.37 -9.02
CA PRO A 377 -18.69 -17.94 -7.78
C PRO A 377 -17.17 -18.16 -7.80
N ALA A 378 -16.55 -18.18 -8.99
CA ALA A 378 -15.10 -18.30 -9.11
C ALA A 378 -14.37 -17.02 -8.68
N PHE A 379 -15.06 -15.87 -8.67
CA PHE A 379 -14.59 -14.64 -8.05
C PHE A 379 -15.06 -14.60 -6.59
N THR A 380 -14.22 -15.11 -5.71
CA THR A 380 -14.50 -15.21 -4.28
C THR A 380 -14.34 -13.86 -3.56
N THR A 381 -14.88 -13.77 -2.35
CA THR A 381 -14.74 -12.61 -1.44
C THR A 381 -13.54 -12.71 -0.49
N ARG A 382 -12.63 -13.67 -0.71
CA ARG A 382 -11.46 -13.90 0.15
C ARG A 382 -10.52 -12.69 0.27
N SER A 383 -10.54 -11.75 -0.68
CA SER A 383 -9.77 -10.50 -0.59
C SER A 383 -10.11 -9.67 0.65
N TYR A 384 -11.33 -9.77 1.18
CA TYR A 384 -11.74 -9.02 2.38
C TYR A 384 -11.08 -9.53 3.66
N ALA A 385 -10.56 -10.75 3.69
CA ALA A 385 -9.84 -11.31 4.84
C ALA A 385 -8.61 -10.46 5.19
N ALA A 386 -7.90 -9.95 4.18
CA ALA A 386 -6.76 -9.05 4.40
C ALA A 386 -7.17 -7.59 4.63
N GLN A 387 -8.28 -7.14 4.03
CA GLN A 387 -8.65 -5.72 4.01
C GLN A 387 -9.52 -5.29 5.21
N THR A 388 -10.57 -6.05 5.52
CA THR A 388 -11.60 -5.62 6.49
C THR A 388 -11.68 -6.51 7.72
N GLU A 389 -11.29 -7.79 7.63
CA GLU A 389 -11.31 -8.71 8.79
C GLU A 389 -10.50 -8.23 10.00
N PRO A 390 -9.29 -7.63 9.84
CA PRO A 390 -8.52 -7.14 10.98
C PRO A 390 -9.25 -6.06 11.79
N LEU A 391 -10.22 -5.37 11.18
CA LEU A 391 -10.94 -4.24 11.76
C LEU A 391 -12.38 -4.56 12.14
N LEU A 392 -13.04 -5.48 11.43
CA LEU A 392 -14.45 -5.80 11.65
C LEU A 392 -14.65 -7.23 12.17
N GLY A 393 -13.60 -8.04 12.18
CA GLY A 393 -13.69 -9.49 12.27
C GLY A 393 -14.32 -10.11 11.01
N LYS A 394 -14.59 -11.42 11.06
CA LYS A 394 -15.18 -12.15 9.93
C LYS A 394 -16.66 -11.76 9.80
N THR A 395 -16.99 -10.99 8.76
CA THR A 395 -18.36 -10.51 8.51
C THR A 395 -18.99 -11.20 7.30
N ILE A 396 -20.31 -11.04 7.13
CA ILE A 396 -21.08 -11.63 6.03
C ILE A 396 -20.52 -11.29 4.62
N ILE A 397 -19.81 -10.16 4.45
CA ILE A 397 -19.21 -9.79 3.15
C ILE A 397 -18.11 -10.75 2.71
N GLN A 398 -17.53 -11.52 3.64
CA GLN A 398 -16.41 -12.43 3.41
C GLN A 398 -16.88 -13.90 3.31
N LEU A 399 -18.14 -14.17 3.66
CA LEU A 399 -18.68 -15.52 3.67
C LEU A 399 -19.10 -15.95 2.26
N ASP A 400 -19.10 -17.25 2.01
CA ASP A 400 -19.68 -17.84 0.79
C ASP A 400 -20.46 -19.11 1.11
N GLY A 401 -21.14 -19.67 0.12
CA GLY A 401 -21.86 -20.93 0.20
C GLY A 401 -22.94 -20.91 1.30
N LYS A 402 -23.02 -22.01 2.05
CA LYS A 402 -24.06 -22.22 3.06
C LYS A 402 -23.98 -21.22 4.22
N GLU A 403 -22.77 -20.83 4.64
CA GLU A 403 -22.57 -19.91 5.77
C GLU A 403 -23.13 -18.52 5.42
N HIS A 404 -22.82 -18.02 4.21
CA HIS A 404 -23.37 -16.77 3.70
C HIS A 404 -24.89 -16.82 3.56
N THR A 405 -25.44 -17.86 2.94
CA THR A 405 -26.90 -18.00 2.77
C THR A 405 -27.63 -18.03 4.11
N ARG A 406 -27.11 -18.77 5.11
CA ARG A 406 -27.67 -18.85 6.46
C ARG A 406 -27.72 -17.46 7.11
N GLN A 407 -26.58 -16.77 7.22
CA GLN A 407 -26.55 -15.46 7.85
C GLN A 407 -27.39 -14.44 7.07
N ARG A 408 -27.34 -14.45 5.74
CA ARG A 408 -28.10 -13.53 4.89
C ARG A 408 -29.60 -13.67 5.11
N ASN A 409 -30.11 -14.90 5.21
CA ASN A 409 -31.53 -15.15 5.44
C ASN A 409 -31.98 -14.68 6.83
N LEU A 410 -31.19 -14.98 7.87
CA LEU A 410 -31.47 -14.52 9.24
C LEU A 410 -31.47 -13.00 9.33
N ILE A 411 -30.45 -12.34 8.77
CA ILE A 411 -30.36 -10.89 8.72
C ILE A 411 -31.52 -10.30 7.92
N ALA A 412 -31.82 -10.84 6.73
CA ALA A 412 -32.92 -10.35 5.90
C ALA A 412 -34.28 -10.46 6.61
N ALA A 413 -34.50 -11.53 7.39
CA ALA A 413 -35.74 -11.67 8.16
C ALA A 413 -35.87 -10.61 9.25
N SER A 414 -34.79 -10.16 9.89
CA SER A 414 -34.84 -9.07 10.88
C SER A 414 -34.87 -7.68 10.23
N PHE A 415 -34.05 -7.48 9.21
CA PHE A 415 -33.85 -6.19 8.52
C PHE A 415 -35.03 -5.82 7.63
N ASN A 416 -35.64 -6.83 6.98
CA ASN A 416 -36.82 -6.69 6.12
C ASN A 416 -38.06 -7.34 6.74
N ALA A 417 -38.16 -7.39 8.09
CA ALA A 417 -39.38 -7.76 8.79
C ALA A 417 -40.49 -6.72 8.48
N GLY A 418 -41.10 -6.81 7.30
CA GLY A 418 -42.11 -5.87 6.78
C GLY A 418 -41.59 -4.90 5.71
N ASN A 419 -42.36 -3.83 5.50
CA ASN A 419 -42.04 -2.78 4.53
C ASN A 419 -41.01 -1.79 5.13
N VAL A 420 -39.79 -1.74 4.57
CA VAL A 420 -38.68 -0.85 4.99
C VAL A 420 -39.15 0.60 5.16
N ARG A 421 -40.00 1.11 4.26
CA ARG A 421 -40.58 2.46 4.37
C ARG A 421 -41.40 2.61 5.64
N ALA A 422 -42.35 1.70 5.87
CA ALA A 422 -43.24 1.76 7.02
C ALA A 422 -42.49 1.76 8.35
N ARG A 423 -41.30 1.15 8.40
CA ARG A 423 -40.48 1.07 9.62
C ARG A 423 -39.63 2.31 9.87
N TYR A 424 -39.05 2.91 8.81
CA TYR A 424 -37.99 3.90 8.98
C TYR A 424 -38.33 5.31 8.47
N GLU A 425 -39.40 5.50 7.70
CA GLU A 425 -39.77 6.79 7.13
C GLU A 425 -39.92 7.89 8.17
N ALA A 426 -40.56 7.61 9.31
CA ALA A 426 -40.74 8.58 10.39
C ALA A 426 -39.40 9.02 11.00
N LEU A 427 -38.51 8.06 11.29
CA LEU A 427 -37.16 8.33 11.81
C LEU A 427 -36.34 9.17 10.84
N ILE A 428 -36.33 8.79 9.55
CA ILE A 428 -35.59 9.48 8.50
C ILE A 428 -36.13 10.91 8.34
N THR A 429 -37.44 11.07 8.20
CA THR A 429 -38.08 12.38 8.00
C THR A 429 -37.82 13.31 9.18
N ALA A 430 -37.94 12.82 10.41
CA ALA A 430 -37.67 13.62 11.61
C ALA A 430 -36.20 14.10 11.66
N THR A 431 -35.26 13.19 11.41
CA THR A 431 -33.81 13.50 11.41
C THR A 431 -33.46 14.51 10.32
N VAL A 432 -33.97 14.33 9.11
CA VAL A 432 -33.74 15.24 7.98
C VAL A 432 -34.28 16.64 8.29
N ASN A 433 -35.52 16.73 8.78
CA ASN A 433 -36.14 18.01 9.11
C ASN A 433 -35.40 18.74 10.24
N GLU A 434 -34.94 18.02 11.27
CA GLU A 434 -34.13 18.60 12.36
C GLU A 434 -32.83 19.21 11.81
N LEU A 435 -32.12 18.50 10.93
CA LEU A 435 -30.87 18.99 10.36
C LEU A 435 -31.11 20.18 9.42
N ILE A 436 -32.15 20.13 8.57
CA ILE A 436 -32.51 21.22 7.65
C ILE A 436 -32.90 22.50 8.43
N ALA A 437 -33.64 22.37 9.53
CA ALA A 437 -34.09 23.51 10.33
C ALA A 437 -32.95 24.38 10.89
N ARG A 438 -31.73 23.81 11.02
CA ARG A 438 -30.55 24.54 11.50
C ARG A 438 -30.04 25.57 10.51
N PHE A 439 -30.35 25.42 9.22
CA PHE A 439 -29.80 26.28 8.17
C PHE A 439 -30.82 26.86 7.19
N SER A 440 -32.05 26.34 7.12
CA SER A 440 -33.06 26.74 6.13
C SER A 440 -33.40 28.24 6.12
N ALA A 441 -33.20 28.96 7.22
CA ALA A 441 -33.42 30.41 7.29
C ALA A 441 -32.22 31.27 6.83
N ARG A 442 -31.04 30.67 6.63
CA ARG A 442 -29.79 31.42 6.38
C ARG A 442 -29.54 31.76 4.91
N GLY A 443 -30.21 31.07 3.98
CA GLY A 443 -30.01 31.21 2.54
C GLY A 443 -28.70 30.62 2.00
N GLN A 444 -27.87 30.03 2.86
CA GLN A 444 -26.63 29.34 2.51
C GLN A 444 -26.30 28.23 3.51
N VAL A 445 -25.59 27.20 3.05
CA VAL A 445 -25.15 26.06 3.87
C VAL A 445 -23.91 25.40 3.25
N GLU A 446 -22.97 24.95 4.09
CA GLU A 446 -21.99 23.95 3.69
C GLU A 446 -22.61 22.58 3.92
N LEU A 447 -23.20 22.01 2.86
CA LEU A 447 -24.13 20.90 2.99
C LEU A 447 -23.46 19.63 3.53
N ILE A 448 -22.16 19.45 3.31
CA ILE A 448 -21.47 18.23 3.74
C ILE A 448 -21.29 18.19 5.26
N SER A 449 -20.65 19.21 5.83
CA SER A 449 -20.38 19.29 7.26
C SER A 449 -21.64 19.54 8.10
N GLU A 450 -22.64 20.25 7.56
CA GLU A 450 -23.82 20.65 8.33
C GLU A 450 -25.01 19.68 8.19
N PHE A 451 -25.06 18.86 7.12
CA PHE A 451 -26.17 17.93 6.86
C PHE A 451 -25.70 16.51 6.55
N VAL A 452 -24.93 16.33 5.46
CA VAL A 452 -24.65 15.00 4.90
C VAL A 452 -23.85 14.14 5.88
N THR A 453 -22.78 14.64 6.48
CA THR A 453 -21.92 13.87 7.41
C THR A 453 -22.59 13.50 8.73
N GLN A 454 -23.71 14.18 9.06
CA GLN A 454 -24.48 13.92 10.28
C GLN A 454 -25.64 12.95 10.04
N PHE A 455 -26.16 12.92 8.81
CA PHE A 455 -27.40 12.23 8.51
C PHE A 455 -27.30 10.69 8.60
N PRO A 456 -26.42 9.99 7.86
CA PRO A 456 -26.44 8.52 7.85
C PRO A 456 -26.05 7.89 9.19
N VAL A 457 -25.11 8.49 9.93
CA VAL A 457 -24.73 7.99 11.26
C VAL A 457 -25.89 8.09 12.26
N ARG A 458 -26.69 9.16 12.20
CA ARG A 458 -27.90 9.32 13.04
C ARG A 458 -28.95 8.28 12.71
N ILE A 459 -29.21 8.04 11.42
CA ILE A 459 -30.18 7.04 10.98
C ILE A 459 -29.73 5.65 11.40
N MET A 460 -28.48 5.27 11.12
CA MET A 460 -28.00 3.93 11.44
C MET A 460 -27.96 3.67 12.96
N ALA A 461 -27.55 4.65 13.76
CA ALA A 461 -27.62 4.55 15.22
C ALA A 461 -29.06 4.33 15.70
N GLY A 462 -30.04 5.08 15.17
CA GLY A 462 -31.46 4.90 15.49
C GLY A 462 -31.99 3.53 15.07
N ILE A 463 -31.62 3.03 13.89
CA ILE A 463 -32.02 1.70 13.41
C ILE A 463 -31.45 0.59 14.29
N LEU A 464 -30.19 0.72 14.71
CA LEU A 464 -29.52 -0.21 15.62
C LEU A 464 -30.01 -0.08 17.08
N GLY A 465 -30.79 0.95 17.41
CA GLY A 465 -31.29 1.20 18.76
C GLY A 465 -30.22 1.72 19.73
N LEU A 466 -29.22 2.42 19.19
CA LEU A 466 -28.13 2.98 19.95
C LEU A 466 -28.50 4.38 20.48
N PRO A 467 -27.96 4.80 21.64
CA PRO A 467 -28.26 6.09 22.27
C PRO A 467 -27.76 7.27 21.42
N ALA A 468 -28.55 8.35 21.39
CA ALA A 468 -28.23 9.53 20.60
C ALA A 468 -27.04 10.32 21.18
N GLU A 469 -26.79 10.22 22.49
CA GLU A 469 -25.66 10.83 23.18
C GLU A 469 -24.29 10.28 22.73
N ASP A 470 -24.25 9.08 22.14
CA ASP A 470 -23.03 8.43 21.68
C ASP A 470 -22.69 8.71 20.20
N LEU A 471 -23.51 9.52 19.49
CA LEU A 471 -23.33 9.78 18.05
C LEU A 471 -21.95 10.28 17.65
N ASP A 472 -21.34 11.15 18.47
CA ASP A 472 -19.98 11.65 18.20
C ASP A 472 -18.93 10.53 18.29
N ARG A 473 -19.13 9.55 19.18
CA ARG A 473 -18.24 8.37 19.29
C ARG A 473 -18.39 7.48 18.07
N PHE A 474 -19.64 7.20 17.65
CA PHE A 474 -19.88 6.42 16.42
C PHE A 474 -19.23 7.07 15.20
N ARG A 475 -19.28 8.40 15.11
CA ARG A 475 -18.62 9.15 14.04
C ARG A 475 -17.11 8.94 14.03
N VAL A 476 -16.47 9.07 15.19
CA VAL A 476 -15.02 8.82 15.33
C VAL A 476 -14.68 7.39 14.92
N TRP A 477 -15.48 6.41 15.37
CA TRP A 477 -15.22 5.01 15.09
C TRP A 477 -15.35 4.66 13.60
N TYR A 478 -16.44 5.02 12.92
CA TYR A 478 -16.59 4.63 11.51
C TYR A 478 -15.53 5.29 10.62
N ILE A 479 -15.17 6.56 10.87
CA ILE A 479 -14.12 7.25 10.11
C ILE A 479 -12.78 6.52 10.30
N ALA A 480 -12.43 6.18 11.54
CA ALA A 480 -11.19 5.45 11.83
C ALA A 480 -11.19 4.04 11.22
N LEU A 481 -12.32 3.32 11.25
CA LEU A 481 -12.45 2.00 10.64
C LEU A 481 -12.33 2.05 9.11
N ILE A 482 -12.99 3.01 8.44
CA ILE A 482 -12.89 3.17 6.98
C ILE A 482 -11.48 3.56 6.57
N ARG A 483 -10.90 4.57 7.22
CA ARG A 483 -9.51 4.97 6.95
C ARG A 483 -8.53 3.83 7.20
N GLY A 484 -8.73 3.06 8.27
CA GLY A 484 -7.97 1.86 8.56
C GLY A 484 -8.08 0.80 7.46
N ALA A 485 -9.30 0.51 6.99
CA ALA A 485 -9.55 -0.50 5.95
C ALA A 485 -9.00 -0.10 4.58
N LEU A 486 -8.94 1.22 4.32
CA LEU A 486 -8.43 1.81 3.08
C LEU A 486 -7.00 2.33 3.21
N ASN A 487 -6.26 1.93 4.26
CA ASN A 487 -4.89 2.36 4.53
C ASN A 487 -3.87 1.66 3.61
N LEU A 488 -3.96 1.93 2.31
CA LEU A 488 -3.04 1.37 1.31
C LEU A 488 -1.60 1.84 1.53
N SER A 489 -1.43 3.00 2.17
CA SER A 489 -0.14 3.54 2.59
C SER A 489 0.40 2.90 3.88
N GLY A 490 -0.27 1.92 4.49
CA GLY A 490 0.22 1.27 5.71
C GLY A 490 0.61 2.25 6.83
N ASP A 491 -0.01 3.43 6.88
CA ASP A 491 0.31 4.48 7.86
C ASP A 491 0.01 3.93 9.27
N PRO A 492 1.01 3.85 10.16
CA PRO A 492 0.83 3.23 11.47
C PRO A 492 -0.14 4.00 12.37
N THR A 493 -0.26 5.33 12.19
CA THR A 493 -1.22 6.15 12.96
C THR A 493 -2.65 5.86 12.50
N ILE A 494 -2.88 5.76 11.19
CA ILE A 494 -4.20 5.37 10.66
C ILE A 494 -4.56 3.94 11.09
N ALA A 495 -3.61 3.01 10.99
CA ALA A 495 -3.81 1.63 11.41
C ALA A 495 -4.14 1.53 12.91
N SER A 496 -3.37 2.20 13.77
CA SER A 496 -3.60 2.21 15.22
C SER A 496 -4.95 2.82 15.59
N ALA A 497 -5.34 3.92 14.94
CA ALA A 497 -6.66 4.52 15.14
C ALA A 497 -7.80 3.57 14.75
N GLY A 498 -7.66 2.84 13.64
CA GLY A 498 -8.62 1.83 13.22
C GLY A 498 -8.75 0.66 14.20
N VAL A 499 -7.63 0.13 14.69
CA VAL A 499 -7.63 -0.94 15.71
C VAL A 499 -8.26 -0.48 17.02
N LYS A 500 -7.93 0.73 17.47
CA LYS A 500 -8.55 1.31 18.67
C LYS A 500 -10.06 1.46 18.50
N ALA A 501 -10.52 1.98 17.37
CA ALA A 501 -11.94 2.12 17.07
C ALA A 501 -12.66 0.77 16.99
N ARG A 502 -12.01 -0.26 16.44
CA ARG A 502 -12.51 -1.65 16.46
C ARG A 502 -12.74 -2.11 17.89
N ASP A 503 -11.73 -2.02 18.75
CA ASP A 503 -11.77 -2.58 20.10
C ASP A 503 -12.84 -1.88 20.94
N GLU A 504 -12.92 -0.55 20.86
CA GLU A 504 -13.94 0.25 21.57
C GLU A 504 -15.37 -0.03 21.07
N LEU A 505 -15.57 -0.18 19.76
CA LEU A 505 -16.89 -0.49 19.19
C LEU A 505 -17.31 -1.94 19.48
N ASP A 506 -16.38 -2.90 19.44
CA ASP A 506 -16.63 -4.31 19.78
C ASP A 506 -17.07 -4.43 21.26
N GLU A 507 -16.34 -3.80 22.18
CA GLU A 507 -16.70 -3.75 23.60
C GLU A 507 -18.07 -3.11 23.82
N TYR A 508 -18.34 -2.00 23.15
CA TYR A 508 -19.61 -1.30 23.22
C TYR A 508 -20.79 -2.19 22.77
N LEU A 509 -20.67 -2.82 21.60
CA LEU A 509 -21.72 -3.67 21.04
C LEU A 509 -21.94 -4.95 21.87
N ARG A 510 -20.91 -5.50 22.52
CA ARG A 510 -21.06 -6.62 23.46
C ARG A 510 -22.01 -6.28 24.60
N VAL A 511 -21.85 -5.10 25.20
CA VAL A 511 -22.71 -4.62 26.29
C VAL A 511 -24.15 -4.46 25.80
N VAL A 512 -24.34 -3.82 24.64
CA VAL A 512 -25.66 -3.60 24.05
C VAL A 512 -26.37 -4.93 23.75
N ILE A 513 -25.69 -5.88 23.14
CA ILE A 513 -26.28 -7.17 22.75
C ILE A 513 -26.61 -8.02 23.98
N ALA A 514 -25.76 -8.01 25.01
CA ALA A 514 -26.07 -8.66 26.29
C ALA A 514 -27.34 -8.07 26.93
N GLN A 515 -27.53 -6.75 26.86
CA GLN A 515 -28.75 -6.11 27.34
C GLN A 515 -29.98 -6.51 26.50
N ARG A 516 -29.88 -6.53 25.17
CA ARG A 516 -30.99 -6.90 24.28
C ARG A 516 -31.40 -8.37 24.37
N ARG A 517 -30.49 -9.26 24.77
CA ARG A 517 -30.82 -10.66 25.11
C ARG A 517 -31.76 -10.77 26.32
N ILE A 518 -31.67 -9.85 27.27
CA ILE A 518 -32.49 -9.84 28.49
C ILE A 518 -33.75 -8.99 28.28
N HIS A 519 -33.61 -7.83 27.64
CA HIS A 519 -34.67 -6.85 27.41
C HIS A 519 -34.67 -6.41 25.93
N PRO A 520 -35.26 -7.22 25.03
CA PRO A 520 -35.34 -6.86 23.61
C PRO A 520 -36.26 -5.64 23.41
N GLY A 521 -35.84 -4.71 22.56
CA GLY A 521 -36.63 -3.56 22.11
C GLY A 521 -37.18 -3.74 20.70
N GLU A 522 -37.52 -2.64 20.04
CA GLU A 522 -38.02 -2.62 18.65
C GLU A 522 -36.92 -2.35 17.61
N ASP A 523 -35.67 -2.25 18.04
CA ASP A 523 -34.52 -1.99 17.18
C ASP A 523 -34.02 -3.23 16.41
N LEU A 524 -33.16 -3.00 15.42
CA LEU A 524 -32.61 -4.06 14.58
C LEU A 524 -31.80 -5.09 15.38
N LEU A 525 -31.01 -4.66 16.37
CA LEU A 525 -30.22 -5.57 17.19
C LEU A 525 -31.11 -6.52 18.00
N SER A 526 -32.21 -6.01 18.55
CA SER A 526 -33.25 -6.80 19.22
C SER A 526 -33.89 -7.79 18.27
N GLY A 527 -34.21 -7.35 17.04
CA GLY A 527 -34.68 -8.23 15.97
C GLY A 527 -33.71 -9.39 15.69
N LEU A 528 -32.42 -9.10 15.52
CA LEU A 528 -31.38 -10.10 15.23
C LEU A 528 -31.19 -11.09 16.38
N VAL A 529 -31.25 -10.61 17.63
CA VAL A 529 -31.18 -11.44 18.84
C VAL A 529 -32.35 -12.42 18.93
N SER A 530 -33.56 -11.99 18.54
CA SER A 530 -34.79 -12.77 18.66
C SER A 530 -35.11 -13.63 17.44
N THR A 531 -34.49 -13.37 16.28
CA THR A 531 -34.82 -14.07 15.03
C THR A 531 -34.33 -15.51 15.05
N GLU A 532 -35.23 -16.43 14.71
CA GLU A 532 -34.96 -17.85 14.50
C GLU A 532 -35.61 -18.27 13.18
N LEU A 533 -34.83 -18.93 12.32
CA LEU A 533 -35.31 -19.51 11.06
C LEU A 533 -34.86 -20.95 11.00
N GLU A 534 -35.79 -21.88 10.80
CA GLU A 534 -35.49 -23.31 10.66
C GLU A 534 -34.67 -23.90 11.83
N GLY A 535 -34.85 -23.37 13.05
CA GLY A 535 -34.09 -23.77 14.24
C GLY A 535 -32.70 -23.13 14.38
N GLU A 536 -32.29 -22.31 13.41
CA GLU A 536 -31.02 -21.60 13.40
C GLU A 536 -31.18 -20.18 13.94
N ARG A 537 -30.14 -19.70 14.64
CA ARG A 537 -30.03 -18.33 15.17
C ARG A 537 -28.65 -17.76 14.89
N LEU A 538 -28.55 -16.44 14.91
CA LEU A 538 -27.25 -15.77 14.95
C LEU A 538 -26.68 -15.86 16.38
N SER A 539 -25.40 -16.24 16.46
CA SER A 539 -24.61 -16.13 17.68
C SER A 539 -24.34 -14.66 18.04
N ASP A 540 -24.00 -14.39 19.29
CA ASP A 540 -23.72 -13.03 19.75
C ASP A 540 -22.55 -12.40 18.98
N ASP A 541 -21.50 -13.18 18.67
CA ASP A 541 -20.39 -12.68 17.84
C ASP A 541 -20.88 -12.33 16.44
N GLU A 542 -21.67 -13.19 15.77
CA GLU A 542 -22.22 -12.87 14.44
C GLU A 542 -23.06 -11.58 14.44
N ILE A 543 -23.83 -11.32 15.50
CA ILE A 543 -24.61 -10.08 15.66
C ILE A 543 -23.69 -8.88 15.88
N ILE A 544 -22.64 -9.01 16.71
CA ILE A 544 -21.62 -7.96 16.92
C ILE A 544 -20.95 -7.61 15.60
N ARG A 545 -20.44 -8.61 14.87
CA ARG A 545 -19.76 -8.42 13.57
C ARG A 545 -20.67 -7.74 12.55
N PHE A 546 -21.96 -8.11 12.53
CA PHE A 546 -22.93 -7.46 11.67
C PHE A 546 -23.19 -6.00 12.09
N GLY A 547 -23.32 -5.71 13.39
CA GLY A 547 -23.45 -4.35 13.91
C GLY A 547 -22.25 -3.46 13.55
N MET A 548 -21.03 -3.99 13.71
CA MET A 548 -19.80 -3.30 13.28
C MET A 548 -19.81 -3.03 11.77
N LEU A 549 -20.22 -4.02 10.96
CA LEU A 549 -20.33 -3.85 9.51
C LEU A 549 -21.35 -2.76 9.14
N MET A 550 -22.47 -2.64 9.86
CA MET A 550 -23.46 -1.59 9.59
C MET A 550 -22.93 -0.20 9.91
N VAL A 551 -22.24 -0.03 11.04
CA VAL A 551 -21.58 1.25 11.38
C VAL A 551 -20.51 1.61 10.34
N PHE A 552 -19.72 0.63 9.90
CA PHE A 552 -18.69 0.81 8.87
C PHE A 552 -19.27 1.15 7.49
N ALA A 553 -20.28 0.39 7.02
CA ALA A 553 -20.76 0.46 5.65
C ALA A 553 -21.78 1.60 5.42
N ALA A 554 -22.57 1.95 6.42
CA ALA A 554 -23.71 2.86 6.26
C ALA A 554 -23.36 4.35 6.40
N GLY A 555 -22.16 4.69 6.89
CA GLY A 555 -21.71 6.07 6.99
C GLY A 555 -21.38 6.67 5.62
N GLU A 556 -20.12 6.52 5.21
CA GLU A 556 -19.57 7.29 4.08
C GLU A 556 -20.21 6.99 2.71
N THR A 557 -20.74 5.77 2.49
CA THR A 557 -21.36 5.41 1.20
C THR A 557 -22.66 6.19 0.95
N THR A 558 -23.55 6.24 1.94
CA THR A 558 -24.80 7.01 1.87
C THR A 558 -24.51 8.51 1.85
N GLU A 559 -23.53 8.97 2.64
CA GLU A 559 -23.08 10.37 2.63
C GLU A 559 -22.74 10.81 1.19
N LYS A 560 -21.86 10.06 0.53
CA LYS A 560 -21.43 10.35 -0.85
C LYS A 560 -22.56 10.19 -1.86
N ALA A 561 -23.46 9.22 -1.69
CA ALA A 561 -24.61 9.05 -2.59
C ALA A 561 -25.54 10.27 -2.55
N LEU A 562 -25.80 10.80 -1.35
CA LEU A 562 -26.65 11.96 -1.16
C LEU A 562 -25.99 13.23 -1.70
N ALA A 563 -24.72 13.46 -1.34
CA ALA A 563 -23.98 14.62 -1.80
C ALA A 563 -23.84 14.67 -3.32
N THR A 564 -23.50 13.53 -3.96
CA THR A 564 -23.38 13.45 -5.41
C THR A 564 -24.72 13.62 -6.12
N THR A 565 -25.81 13.06 -5.58
CA THR A 565 -27.17 13.26 -6.14
C THR A 565 -27.57 14.73 -6.15
N ILE A 566 -27.36 15.43 -5.03
CA ILE A 566 -27.67 16.86 -4.91
C ILE A 566 -26.78 17.69 -5.83
N ARG A 567 -25.46 17.44 -5.83
CA ARG A 567 -24.52 18.11 -6.73
C ARG A 567 -24.91 17.94 -8.19
N ASN A 568 -25.22 16.70 -8.62
CA ASN A 568 -25.57 16.42 -10.00
C ASN A 568 -26.83 17.17 -10.42
N LEU A 569 -27.85 17.26 -9.57
CA LEU A 569 -29.04 18.05 -9.86
C LEU A 569 -28.76 19.55 -9.94
N ILE A 570 -27.98 20.12 -9.00
CA ILE A 570 -27.61 21.55 -9.04
C ILE A 570 -26.78 21.87 -10.30
N ALA A 571 -25.92 20.95 -10.73
CA ALA A 571 -25.15 21.08 -11.97
C ALA A 571 -26.00 20.98 -13.25
N HIS A 572 -27.24 20.47 -13.16
CA HIS A 572 -28.18 20.31 -14.28
C HIS A 572 -29.54 20.97 -13.95
N PRO A 573 -29.58 22.32 -13.90
CA PRO A 573 -30.75 23.06 -13.41
C PRO A 573 -32.03 22.77 -14.20
N ASP A 574 -31.94 22.47 -15.50
CA ASP A 574 -33.10 22.09 -16.33
C ASP A 574 -33.75 20.77 -15.88
N GLN A 575 -32.95 19.83 -15.39
CA GLN A 575 -33.42 18.55 -14.85
C GLN A 575 -33.90 18.72 -13.40
N LEU A 576 -33.21 19.56 -12.60
CA LEU A 576 -33.67 19.93 -11.27
C LEU A 576 -35.06 20.57 -11.29
N GLU A 577 -35.33 21.49 -12.23
CA GLU A 577 -36.66 22.10 -12.38
C GLU A 577 -37.75 21.07 -12.73
N LYS A 578 -37.42 20.05 -13.52
CA LYS A 578 -38.36 18.94 -13.82
C LYS A 578 -38.65 18.09 -12.58
N VAL A 579 -37.64 17.78 -11.78
CA VAL A 579 -37.82 17.11 -10.47
C VAL A 579 -38.58 18.02 -9.50
N ARG A 580 -38.44 19.35 -9.64
CA ARG A 580 -39.24 20.31 -8.88
C ARG A 580 -40.72 20.26 -9.22
N ALA A 581 -41.03 20.31 -10.51
CA ALA A 581 -42.39 20.24 -11.02
C ALA A 581 -43.05 18.87 -10.79
N ASN A 582 -42.27 17.78 -10.77
CA ASN A 582 -42.77 16.43 -10.57
C ASN A 582 -41.85 15.62 -9.64
N ARG A 583 -42.24 15.54 -8.36
CA ARG A 583 -41.52 14.77 -7.32
C ARG A 583 -41.43 13.27 -7.62
N GLY A 584 -42.26 12.72 -8.51
CA GLY A 584 -42.12 11.35 -9.00
C GLY A 584 -40.76 11.07 -9.67
N LEU A 585 -40.07 12.11 -10.16
CA LEU A 585 -38.75 12.02 -10.79
C LEU A 585 -37.58 12.01 -9.80
N VAL A 586 -37.81 12.10 -8.49
CA VAL A 586 -36.76 11.93 -7.47
C VAL A 586 -36.06 10.57 -7.65
N GLN A 587 -36.82 9.51 -7.91
CA GLN A 587 -36.29 8.17 -8.12
C GLN A 587 -35.37 8.09 -9.34
N ASN A 588 -35.76 8.76 -10.42
CA ASN A 588 -34.97 8.87 -11.63
C ASN A 588 -33.62 9.56 -11.34
N SER A 589 -33.65 10.65 -10.57
CA SER A 589 -32.43 11.38 -10.22
C SER A 589 -31.46 10.57 -9.35
N ILE A 590 -31.98 9.78 -8.43
CA ILE A 590 -31.19 8.87 -7.58
C ILE A 590 -30.57 7.77 -8.44
N SER A 591 -31.38 7.12 -9.28
CA SER A 591 -30.94 6.03 -10.16
C SER A 591 -29.82 6.48 -11.10
N GLU A 592 -29.99 7.63 -11.77
CA GLU A 592 -28.95 8.15 -12.66
C GLU A 592 -27.72 8.64 -11.88
N SER A 593 -27.88 9.20 -10.68
CA SER A 593 -26.72 9.63 -9.87
C SER A 593 -25.88 8.45 -9.38
N LEU A 594 -26.51 7.34 -8.98
CA LEU A 594 -25.82 6.11 -8.61
C LEU A 594 -25.07 5.48 -9.79
N ARG A 595 -25.55 5.65 -11.03
CA ARG A 595 -24.79 5.26 -12.23
C ARG A 595 -23.66 6.24 -12.51
N PHE A 596 -23.99 7.52 -12.62
CA PHE A 596 -23.10 8.56 -13.11
C PHE A 596 -21.91 8.79 -12.16
N THR A 597 -22.15 8.82 -10.84
CA THR A 597 -21.17 9.16 -9.81
C THR A 597 -21.39 8.25 -8.59
N ALA A 598 -21.16 6.95 -8.75
CA ALA A 598 -21.39 5.99 -7.66
C ALA A 598 -20.41 6.21 -6.50
N PRO A 599 -20.84 6.09 -5.23
CA PRO A 599 -19.94 6.23 -4.09
C PRO A 599 -18.78 5.23 -4.10
N THR A 600 -19.08 3.97 -4.43
CA THR A 600 -18.11 2.87 -4.43
C THR A 600 -17.61 2.63 -5.84
N HIS A 601 -16.34 2.93 -6.06
CA HIS A 601 -15.73 2.83 -7.39
C HIS A 601 -15.26 1.43 -7.73
N MET A 602 -14.85 0.67 -6.71
CA MET A 602 -14.14 -0.59 -6.90
C MET A 602 -14.61 -1.65 -5.90
N VAL A 603 -14.67 -2.90 -6.35
CA VAL A 603 -15.05 -4.05 -5.53
C VAL A 603 -13.97 -5.13 -5.64
N PRO A 604 -13.27 -5.49 -4.54
CA PRO A 604 -12.22 -6.50 -4.58
C PRO A 604 -12.80 -7.92 -4.67
N ARG A 605 -12.09 -8.77 -5.39
CA ARG A 605 -12.36 -10.20 -5.57
C ARG A 605 -11.05 -10.97 -5.62
N LYS A 606 -11.12 -12.26 -5.28
CA LYS A 606 -10.01 -13.20 -5.48
C LYS A 606 -10.47 -14.38 -6.29
N THR A 607 -9.82 -14.68 -7.40
CA THR A 607 -10.16 -15.85 -8.22
C THR A 607 -9.79 -17.14 -7.49
N ASN A 608 -10.54 -18.22 -7.72
CA ASN A 608 -10.20 -19.58 -7.26
C ASN A 608 -9.90 -20.54 -8.42
N ALA A 609 -10.02 -20.06 -9.64
CA ALA A 609 -9.76 -20.77 -10.88
C ALA A 609 -9.22 -19.77 -11.90
N GLU A 610 -8.64 -20.27 -12.98
CA GLU A 610 -8.33 -19.47 -14.15
C GLU A 610 -9.62 -19.04 -14.85
N ILE A 611 -9.74 -17.76 -15.22
CA ILE A 611 -10.97 -17.19 -15.79
C ILE A 611 -10.65 -16.32 -16.99
N ALA A 612 -11.25 -16.64 -18.14
CA ALA A 612 -11.20 -15.79 -19.32
C ALA A 612 -12.19 -14.62 -19.21
N VAL A 613 -11.72 -13.43 -19.55
CA VAL A 613 -12.49 -12.17 -19.61
C VAL A 613 -12.04 -11.37 -20.85
N SER A 614 -12.68 -10.24 -21.14
CA SER A 614 -12.16 -9.32 -22.16
C SER A 614 -10.72 -8.91 -21.84
N GLY A 615 -9.81 -9.05 -22.81
CA GLY A 615 -8.41 -8.65 -22.67
C GLY A 615 -7.45 -9.74 -22.18
N GLY A 616 -7.95 -10.91 -21.78
CA GLY A 616 -7.07 -12.04 -21.49
C GLY A 616 -7.62 -13.02 -20.46
N ILE A 617 -6.71 -13.61 -19.71
CA ILE A 617 -6.98 -14.64 -18.73
C ILE A 617 -6.48 -14.16 -17.36
N ILE A 618 -7.36 -14.20 -16.36
CA ILE A 618 -7.00 -13.97 -14.96
C ILE A 618 -6.56 -15.31 -14.36
N PRO A 619 -5.35 -15.43 -13.80
CA PRO A 619 -4.90 -16.66 -13.14
C PRO A 619 -5.76 -17.04 -11.93
N ALA A 620 -5.68 -18.30 -11.50
CA ALA A 620 -6.24 -18.71 -10.21
C ALA A 620 -5.50 -18.03 -9.04
N GLU A 621 -6.19 -17.86 -7.90
CA GLU A 621 -5.67 -17.24 -6.67
C GLU A 621 -5.17 -15.78 -6.86
N ALA A 622 -5.63 -15.10 -7.91
CA ALA A 622 -5.27 -13.73 -8.22
C ALA A 622 -6.22 -12.74 -7.54
N GLU A 623 -5.66 -11.64 -7.02
CA GLU A 623 -6.46 -10.50 -6.56
C GLU A 623 -6.94 -9.68 -7.77
N VAL A 624 -8.23 -9.32 -7.77
CA VAL A 624 -8.91 -8.62 -8.85
C VAL A 624 -9.69 -7.45 -8.27
N MET A 625 -9.57 -6.29 -8.90
CA MET A 625 -10.35 -5.10 -8.60
C MET A 625 -11.38 -4.87 -9.71
N CYS A 626 -12.65 -5.04 -9.37
CA CYS A 626 -13.77 -4.83 -10.28
C CYS A 626 -14.17 -3.33 -10.26
N PHE A 627 -13.89 -2.58 -11.33
CA PHE A 627 -14.16 -1.14 -11.43
C PHE A 627 -15.63 -0.86 -11.79
N GLY A 628 -16.49 -0.82 -10.77
CA GLY A 628 -17.94 -0.61 -10.91
C GLY A 628 -18.33 0.74 -11.54
N VAL A 629 -17.62 1.84 -11.20
CA VAL A 629 -17.94 3.16 -11.78
C VAL A 629 -17.45 3.30 -13.22
N GLY A 630 -16.30 2.73 -13.55
CA GLY A 630 -15.83 2.62 -14.94
C GLY A 630 -16.83 1.84 -15.79
N ALA A 631 -17.35 0.73 -15.26
CA ALA A 631 -18.41 -0.07 -15.86
C ALA A 631 -19.75 0.70 -16.01
N ASN A 632 -20.15 1.49 -15.01
CA ASN A 632 -21.35 2.34 -15.11
C ASN A 632 -21.23 3.45 -16.18
N ARG A 633 -20.02 3.70 -16.67
CA ARG A 633 -19.72 4.64 -17.75
C ARG A 633 -19.41 3.93 -19.09
N ASP A 634 -19.66 2.63 -19.22
CA ASP A 634 -19.36 1.89 -20.46
C ASP A 634 -20.33 2.23 -21.59
N GLU A 635 -19.80 2.79 -22.68
CA GLU A 635 -20.51 3.17 -23.90
C GLU A 635 -21.17 1.97 -24.58
N ARG A 636 -20.68 0.75 -24.33
CA ARG A 636 -21.26 -0.50 -24.84
C ARG A 636 -22.59 -0.84 -24.15
N GLN A 637 -22.80 -0.31 -22.94
CA GLN A 637 -23.99 -0.57 -22.12
C GLN A 637 -24.91 0.64 -22.00
N PHE A 638 -24.37 1.86 -21.95
CA PHE A 638 -25.13 3.09 -21.74
C PHE A 638 -24.83 4.10 -22.86
N THR A 639 -25.85 4.57 -23.55
CA THR A 639 -25.70 5.60 -24.60
C THR A 639 -25.26 6.92 -24.00
N ALA A 640 -24.23 7.58 -24.55
CA ALA A 640 -23.69 8.83 -23.99
C ALA A 640 -23.47 8.73 -22.45
N PRO A 641 -22.61 7.81 -22.00
CA PRO A 641 -22.50 7.45 -20.58
C PRO A 641 -21.98 8.61 -19.72
N ASP A 642 -21.25 9.55 -20.34
CA ASP A 642 -20.69 10.74 -19.69
C ASP A 642 -21.66 11.92 -19.61
N THR A 643 -22.91 11.74 -20.06
CA THR A 643 -23.98 12.72 -19.86
C THR A 643 -24.89 12.27 -18.73
N PHE A 644 -25.13 13.16 -17.75
CA PHE A 644 -26.12 12.95 -16.70
C PHE A 644 -27.53 13.16 -17.28
N ASN A 645 -28.37 12.13 -17.27
CA ASN A 645 -29.73 12.18 -17.80
C ASN A 645 -30.70 11.35 -16.94
N ILE A 646 -31.58 12.02 -16.18
CA ILE A 646 -32.59 11.34 -15.35
C ILE A 646 -33.66 10.61 -16.19
N PHE A 647 -33.75 10.86 -17.50
CA PHE A 647 -34.66 10.20 -18.44
C PHE A 647 -33.96 9.14 -19.30
N ARG A 648 -32.84 8.60 -18.81
CA ARG A 648 -32.07 7.57 -19.51
C ARG A 648 -32.96 6.36 -19.84
N PRO A 649 -33.13 5.99 -21.12
CA PRO A 649 -34.07 4.93 -21.52
C PRO A 649 -33.60 3.53 -21.11
N GLU A 650 -32.29 3.32 -20.97
CA GLU A 650 -31.73 2.05 -20.52
C GLU A 650 -31.96 1.80 -19.02
N HIS A 651 -32.36 2.82 -18.24
CA HIS A 651 -32.57 2.69 -16.81
C HIS A 651 -34.02 2.35 -16.45
N ASP A 652 -34.24 1.12 -15.96
CA ASP A 652 -35.46 0.81 -15.21
C ASP A 652 -35.32 1.26 -13.75
N VAL A 653 -35.97 2.38 -13.43
CA VAL A 653 -35.97 3.00 -12.11
C VAL A 653 -36.56 2.07 -11.03
N ALA A 654 -37.48 1.17 -11.40
CA ALA A 654 -38.04 0.19 -10.46
C ALA A 654 -36.97 -0.80 -9.96
N LEU A 655 -35.96 -1.09 -10.79
CA LEU A 655 -34.88 -2.03 -10.49
C LEU A 655 -33.64 -1.40 -9.84
N THR A 656 -33.65 -0.09 -9.56
CA THR A 656 -32.52 0.66 -8.95
C THR A 656 -31.95 0.00 -7.69
N SER A 657 -32.81 -0.58 -6.84
CA SER A 657 -32.42 -1.26 -5.60
C SER A 657 -32.55 -2.79 -5.68
N ALA A 658 -32.58 -3.33 -6.89
CA ALA A 658 -32.66 -4.77 -7.15
C ALA A 658 -31.35 -5.27 -7.78
N SER A 659 -31.01 -6.53 -7.56
CA SER A 659 -29.79 -7.14 -8.12
C SER A 659 -29.80 -7.28 -9.64
N GLN A 660 -30.98 -7.14 -10.26
CA GLN A 660 -31.17 -7.09 -11.70
C GLN A 660 -30.96 -5.69 -12.30
N GLY A 661 -30.86 -4.66 -11.45
CA GLY A 661 -30.61 -3.28 -11.86
C GLY A 661 -29.37 -3.16 -12.74
N MET A 662 -29.36 -2.12 -13.60
CA MET A 662 -28.30 -1.96 -14.58
C MET A 662 -27.03 -1.32 -14.02
N HIS A 663 -27.13 -0.36 -13.09
CA HIS A 663 -25.93 0.20 -12.48
C HIS A 663 -25.35 -0.74 -11.41
N LEU A 664 -24.03 -0.71 -11.24
CA LEU A 664 -23.28 -1.58 -10.32
C LEU A 664 -22.92 -0.90 -9.00
N ALA A 665 -23.53 0.25 -8.67
CA ALA A 665 -23.29 0.98 -7.42
C ALA A 665 -23.53 0.14 -6.14
N PHE A 666 -24.47 -0.82 -6.20
CA PHE A 666 -24.79 -1.75 -5.11
C PHE A 666 -24.12 -3.12 -5.28
N GLY A 667 -23.19 -3.24 -6.22
CA GLY A 667 -22.65 -4.52 -6.67
C GLY A 667 -23.70 -5.34 -7.45
N ALA A 668 -23.41 -6.63 -7.63
CA ALA A 668 -24.31 -7.59 -8.27
C ALA A 668 -24.14 -8.98 -7.64
N GLY A 669 -25.08 -9.89 -7.93
CA GLY A 669 -25.00 -11.28 -7.50
C GLY A 669 -25.27 -11.50 -6.02
N ARG A 670 -24.62 -12.51 -5.43
CA ARG A 670 -24.90 -12.98 -4.06
C ARG A 670 -24.62 -11.91 -2.99
N HIS A 671 -23.63 -11.07 -3.22
CA HIS A 671 -23.23 -9.98 -2.33
C HIS A 671 -23.86 -8.63 -2.70
N PHE A 672 -24.94 -8.63 -3.49
CA PHE A 672 -25.72 -7.42 -3.71
C PHE A 672 -26.08 -6.75 -2.37
N CYS A 673 -25.91 -5.42 -2.33
CA CYS A 673 -26.00 -4.63 -1.11
C CYS A 673 -27.28 -4.92 -0.32
N PRO A 674 -27.20 -5.38 0.94
CA PRO A 674 -28.38 -5.63 1.76
C PRO A 674 -29.13 -4.33 2.12
N GLY A 675 -28.43 -3.19 2.14
CA GLY A 675 -28.99 -1.87 2.46
C GLY A 675 -29.56 -1.11 1.26
N ALA A 676 -29.60 -1.69 0.05
CA ALA A 676 -29.98 -0.97 -1.17
C ALA A 676 -31.38 -0.32 -1.10
N MET A 677 -32.34 -0.98 -0.46
CA MET A 677 -33.70 -0.44 -0.27
C MET A 677 -33.74 0.69 0.75
N LEU A 678 -32.99 0.57 1.85
CA LEU A 678 -32.88 1.60 2.88
C LEU A 678 -32.16 2.84 2.34
N SER A 679 -31.03 2.66 1.65
CA SER A 679 -30.28 3.75 1.02
C SER A 679 -31.15 4.53 0.03
N LYS A 680 -31.93 3.84 -0.81
CA LYS A 680 -32.88 4.49 -1.73
C LYS A 680 -33.94 5.30 -0.99
N LEU A 681 -34.50 4.77 0.10
CA LEU A 681 -35.49 5.46 0.94
C LEU A 681 -34.88 6.71 1.61
N GLU A 682 -33.68 6.58 2.17
CA GLU A 682 -32.94 7.69 2.79
C GLU A 682 -32.68 8.83 1.79
N LEU A 683 -32.20 8.50 0.59
CA LEU A 683 -31.96 9.47 -0.49
C LEU A 683 -33.25 10.14 -0.95
N GLU A 684 -34.32 9.36 -1.11
CA GLU A 684 -35.62 9.86 -1.54
C GLU A 684 -36.21 10.86 -0.53
N ILE A 685 -36.29 10.49 0.75
CA ILE A 685 -36.85 11.37 1.79
C ILE A 685 -35.98 12.62 1.92
N SER A 686 -34.66 12.45 1.98
CA SER A 686 -33.72 13.57 2.11
C SER A 686 -33.88 14.56 0.96
N LEU A 687 -33.95 14.07 -0.29
CA LEU A 687 -34.09 14.93 -1.45
C LEU A 687 -35.45 15.64 -1.48
N ASN A 688 -36.54 14.95 -1.16
CA ASN A 688 -37.86 15.58 -1.08
C ASN A 688 -37.87 16.71 -0.03
N CYS A 689 -37.43 16.43 1.20
CA CYS A 689 -37.40 17.43 2.27
C CYS A 689 -36.51 18.63 1.92
N LEU A 690 -35.33 18.41 1.31
CA LEU A 690 -34.46 19.49 0.85
C LEU A 690 -35.12 20.35 -0.24
N LEU A 691 -35.77 19.72 -1.23
CA LEU A 691 -36.45 20.44 -2.30
C LEU A 691 -37.72 21.17 -1.82
N ASP A 692 -38.30 20.73 -0.71
CA ASP A 692 -39.45 21.39 -0.07
C ASP A 692 -39.03 22.58 0.79
N ALA A 693 -37.88 22.49 1.47
CA ALA A 693 -37.39 23.55 2.34
C ALA A 693 -36.57 24.62 1.61
N LEU A 694 -35.89 24.26 0.53
CA LEU A 694 -34.91 25.11 -0.15
C LEU A 694 -35.35 25.39 -1.58
N ASP A 695 -35.42 26.66 -1.98
CA ASP A 695 -35.68 27.05 -3.37
C ASP A 695 -34.45 27.63 -4.06
N ASN A 696 -34.44 27.64 -5.39
CA ASN A 696 -33.34 28.22 -6.19
C ASN A 696 -31.94 27.74 -5.75
N LEU A 697 -31.74 26.43 -5.61
CA LEU A 697 -30.46 25.83 -5.20
C LEU A 697 -29.36 26.13 -6.23
N GLN A 698 -28.24 26.69 -5.77
CA GLN A 698 -27.07 27.02 -6.59
C GLN A 698 -25.78 26.71 -5.82
N PHE A 699 -24.67 26.49 -6.53
CA PHE A 699 -23.35 26.47 -5.90
C PHE A 699 -22.97 27.88 -5.44
N GLU A 700 -22.34 28.02 -4.27
CA GLU A 700 -21.89 29.31 -3.75
C GLU A 700 -20.87 29.98 -4.70
N ALA A 701 -20.01 29.17 -5.33
CA ALA A 701 -19.04 29.62 -6.32
C ALA A 701 -18.80 28.55 -7.39
N ALA A 702 -18.39 28.99 -8.58
CA ALA A 702 -17.85 28.11 -9.63
C ALA A 702 -16.35 27.86 -9.40
N PRO A 703 -15.80 26.70 -9.79
CA PRO A 703 -16.42 25.58 -10.53
C PRO A 703 -17.24 24.62 -9.64
N VAL A 704 -17.92 23.65 -10.27
CA VAL A 704 -18.59 22.54 -9.57
C VAL A 704 -17.61 21.84 -8.62
N PRO A 705 -17.98 21.56 -7.35
CA PRO A 705 -17.07 20.93 -6.40
C PRO A 705 -16.53 19.58 -6.90
N PRO A 706 -15.20 19.38 -6.89
CA PRO A 706 -14.58 18.14 -7.36
C PRO A 706 -14.90 16.98 -6.42
N ASP A 707 -14.75 15.77 -6.95
CA ASP A 707 -14.75 14.54 -6.16
C ASP A 707 -13.35 14.26 -5.60
N GLU A 708 -13.29 13.68 -4.39
CA GLU A 708 -12.05 13.17 -3.81
C GLU A 708 -12.20 11.68 -3.42
N GLY A 709 -11.08 10.96 -3.39
CA GLY A 709 -11.02 9.56 -2.99
C GLY A 709 -10.88 8.57 -4.16
N LEU A 710 -10.35 7.38 -3.84
CA LEU A 710 -10.07 6.30 -4.81
C LEU A 710 -11.10 5.16 -4.73
N PHE A 711 -11.26 4.55 -3.54
CA PHE A 711 -12.22 3.47 -3.31
C PHE A 711 -13.64 3.99 -3.11
N LEU A 712 -13.79 4.96 -2.20
CA LEU A 712 -15.01 5.70 -1.95
C LEU A 712 -14.79 7.13 -2.43
N ARG A 713 -15.62 7.60 -3.37
CA ARG A 713 -15.41 8.89 -4.02
C ARG A 713 -16.66 9.76 -4.00
N GLY A 714 -16.47 11.05 -3.75
CA GLY A 714 -17.54 12.06 -3.70
C GLY A 714 -16.98 13.42 -3.29
N PRO A 715 -17.78 14.49 -3.31
CA PRO A 715 -17.34 15.80 -2.85
C PRO A 715 -17.05 15.77 -1.35
N THR A 716 -16.02 16.49 -0.91
CA THR A 716 -15.67 16.71 0.51
C THR A 716 -16.20 18.04 1.05
N ARG A 717 -16.57 18.95 0.13
CA ARG A 717 -17.27 20.20 0.40
C ARG A 717 -18.35 20.45 -0.66
N LEU A 718 -19.52 20.93 -0.24
CA LEU A 718 -20.63 21.29 -1.10
C LEU A 718 -21.31 22.54 -0.54
N ALA A 719 -20.70 23.69 -0.77
CA ALA A 719 -21.24 24.97 -0.34
C ALA A 719 -22.29 25.46 -1.36
N ILE A 720 -23.52 25.68 -0.88
CA ILE A 720 -24.66 26.03 -1.72
C ILE A 720 -25.40 27.25 -1.16
N THR A 721 -26.00 28.02 -2.06
CA THR A 721 -26.93 29.11 -1.77
C THR A 721 -28.33 28.73 -2.21
N PHE A 722 -29.34 29.26 -1.53
CA PHE A 722 -30.74 29.01 -1.83
C PHE A 722 -31.62 30.17 -1.33
N THR A 723 -32.83 30.27 -1.86
CA THR A 723 -33.86 31.18 -1.33
C THR A 723 -34.56 30.50 -0.15
N PRO A 724 -34.54 31.10 1.06
CA PRO A 724 -35.34 30.60 2.18
C PRO A 724 -36.83 30.61 1.83
N ARG A 725 -37.55 29.54 2.15
CA ARG A 725 -39.01 29.53 2.09
C ARG A 725 -39.59 30.11 3.38
N SER A 726 -40.52 31.05 3.24
CA SER A 726 -41.21 31.78 4.31
C SER A 726 -42.17 30.89 5.09
#